data_AF-A0A8U8C7Y6-F1
#
_entry.id   AF-A0A8U8C7Y6-F1
#
_cell.length_a   1.000
_cell.length_b   1.000
_cell.length_c   1.000
_cell.angle_alpha   90.00
_cell.angle_beta   90.00
_cell.angle_gamma   90.00
#
_symmetry.space_group_name_H-M   'P 1'
#
loop_
_entity.id
_entity.type
_entity.pdbx_description
1 polymer ?
#
loop_
_entity_poly.entity_id
_entity_poly.type
_entity_poly.pdbx_seq_one_letter_code
_entity_poly.pdbx_strand_id
1 'polypeptide(L)'
;MGEPWEWLNPIPAVSPVTVTPRSSCVTITSPCVPCYPSLCPHRCHPLFQLCPISVPAIPAVSPSRSPLLVSPSVSPPFQLCHCPLCVPPAIPAVSLSRSSCVTVPSVSPQPPLVQAIFNRDVEEVRSLLNQKENINVLDQERRTPLHAAAYIGDVAILELLILSGANVNAKDTVWLTPLHRAAASRHEKALQLLLKHSADANARDKHWQTPLHVAAANRATKCVEALLPLLSTVNVADRTGRTALHHAVHSGHLEMVNLLLNKGASPSTCDKKDRQPLHWAAFLGHLEVLKLLVARGADVMCKDRKGYTLLHTAAASGQIEVVRHLLRLGVEIDEPNSVGNTALHILVNVGANVNQPNEKGFTPLHFGAVSTNGALCLEILVNNGADVNFQSKEGKSPLHMAAIHGRFTRSQILIQNGSEIDCADKYGNTPLHVAARYGHELLISTLMTNGADTARRGIHDMFPLHLAVLFGFSDCCRKLLSSGDPAGFDINTPDNLGRTCLHAAASGGNVECLNLLLSSGADLRRRDKFGRTPLHYAAANGSYQCTVTLVTAGATVNEADGKGCTALHYAAASDTYRRAEAHSGPSEEEPLKESRLKEAFFCLEFLLDNGADPSLRDKQGYTAVHYAAAYGNRQNLELLLEMSFNCLEDVESTVPVSPLHLAAYNGHCEALKALAETLVNLDVRDHKGRTALYLATERGASECVQVLTSHGASALVKERKRKWTPLHAAAANGNTDSLHLLIDSGETPLMLAIMNGHVDCVHLLLDKGSTADAADKRGRTALHRGAVTGCEDCLAALLDHDAFVLCRDFKGRTPIHFASACGHLEVLRTLLRAALSTDPLDAVVDYSGYSPMHWASYSGHEDCLELLLEHNPFAYLEGNPFTPLHCAVINNQDGTAEMLVEALGAKIVNSRDAKGRTPLHAAAFADNVRGLQLLLRHQAQVDSADKMGRTPLMVASENGHTARFVVTLCQGDLEEEDSSGDGSPALNVPVCPQGHEKCALLILGETQDLGLINASNSALQMPLHIAARNGLASVVQALLSRGATVLAVDEEGEGECE
;
A
#
# COMPACT_ATOMS: atom_id res chain seq x y z
N MET A 1 -7.76 -0.46 -62.40
CA MET A 1 -6.97 0.55 -61.68
C MET A 1 -7.58 0.73 -60.31
N GLY A 2 -6.86 0.29 -59.29
CA GLY A 2 -7.26 0.25 -57.89
C GLY A 2 -6.09 -0.41 -57.16
N GLU A 3 -5.47 0.31 -56.25
CA GLU A 3 -4.16 0.02 -55.70
C GLU A 3 -4.10 -1.34 -54.97
N PRO A 4 -3.02 -2.12 -55.10
CA PRO A 4 -2.92 -3.44 -54.48
C PRO A 4 -2.47 -3.45 -53.01
N TRP A 5 -2.49 -2.31 -52.29
CA TRP A 5 -1.82 -2.18 -50.99
C TRP A 5 -2.72 -1.80 -49.79
N GLU A 6 -4.04 -1.75 -49.94
CA GLU A 6 -4.97 -1.43 -48.84
C GLU A 6 -5.34 -2.61 -47.91
N TRP A 7 -4.72 -3.79 -48.05
CA TRP A 7 -5.18 -5.01 -47.34
C TRP A 7 -4.61 -5.23 -45.93
N LEU A 8 -3.71 -4.36 -45.46
CA LEU A 8 -3.12 -4.43 -44.12
C LEU A 8 -3.35 -3.11 -43.37
N ASN A 9 -4.61 -2.73 -43.22
CA ASN A 9 -4.97 -1.79 -42.15
C ASN A 9 -4.65 -2.44 -40.79
N PRO A 10 -4.09 -1.66 -39.83
CA PRO A 10 -3.54 -2.18 -38.60
C PRO A 10 -4.58 -2.98 -37.82
N ILE A 11 -4.16 -4.12 -37.25
CA ILE A 11 -4.78 -4.62 -36.02
C ILE A 11 -4.89 -3.38 -35.12
N PRO A 12 -6.09 -2.96 -34.69
CA PRO A 12 -6.20 -1.77 -33.86
C PRO A 12 -5.24 -1.99 -32.70
N ALA A 13 -4.27 -1.10 -32.58
CA ALA A 13 -3.40 -1.03 -31.42
C ALA A 13 -4.30 -1.27 -30.21
N VAL A 14 -3.96 -2.28 -29.43
CA VAL A 14 -4.56 -2.48 -28.10
C VAL A 14 -4.41 -1.12 -27.44
N SER A 15 -5.52 -0.39 -27.36
CA SER A 15 -5.56 0.86 -26.63
C SER A 15 -4.97 0.51 -25.27
N PRO A 16 -3.86 1.16 -24.83
CA PRO A 16 -3.39 0.98 -23.46
C PRO A 16 -4.62 1.19 -22.61
N VAL A 17 -4.90 0.21 -21.75
CA VAL A 17 -6.05 0.16 -20.85
C VAL A 17 -6.36 1.58 -20.43
N THR A 18 -7.29 2.20 -21.15
CA THR A 18 -7.94 3.39 -20.65
C THR A 18 -8.73 2.79 -19.54
N VAL A 19 -8.20 2.91 -18.32
CA VAL A 19 -9.01 3.14 -17.13
C VAL A 19 -10.04 4.12 -17.63
N THR A 20 -11.20 3.60 -18.01
CA THR A 20 -12.28 4.42 -18.49
C THR A 20 -12.51 5.40 -17.35
N PRO A 21 -12.52 6.70 -17.64
CA PRO A 21 -12.81 7.68 -16.61
C PRO A 21 -14.12 7.21 -16.00
N ARG A 22 -14.17 7.11 -14.66
CA ARG A 22 -15.38 6.81 -13.90
C ARG A 22 -16.50 7.69 -14.46
N SER A 23 -17.24 7.14 -15.41
CA SER A 23 -18.24 7.90 -16.14
C SER A 23 -19.46 7.91 -15.25
N SER A 24 -19.55 8.98 -14.45
CA SER A 24 -20.77 9.54 -13.87
C SER A 24 -21.86 8.49 -13.63
N CYS A 25 -21.57 7.54 -12.74
CA CYS A 25 -22.62 6.75 -12.11
C CYS A 25 -23.05 7.50 -10.87
N VAL A 26 -24.36 7.61 -10.74
CA VAL A 26 -25.09 8.21 -9.63
C VAL A 26 -24.72 7.46 -8.36
N THR A 27 -23.57 7.82 -7.80
CA THR A 27 -23.42 7.76 -6.37
C THR A 27 -24.42 8.80 -5.87
N ILE A 28 -25.33 8.40 -5.00
CA ILE A 28 -25.74 9.32 -3.94
C ILE A 28 -24.40 9.73 -3.34
N THR A 29 -23.83 10.84 -3.83
CA THR A 29 -22.65 11.43 -3.23
C THR A 29 -23.05 11.49 -1.79
N SER A 30 -22.31 10.77 -0.93
CA SER A 30 -22.54 10.73 0.49
C SER A 30 -23.16 12.06 0.89
N PRO A 31 -24.32 12.13 1.59
CA PRO A 31 -24.55 13.30 2.39
C PRO A 31 -23.24 13.40 3.15
N CYS A 32 -22.43 14.41 2.81
CA CYS A 32 -21.16 14.58 3.45
C CYS A 32 -21.62 14.84 4.86
N VAL A 33 -21.60 13.79 5.71
CA VAL A 33 -21.46 13.94 7.13
C VAL A 33 -20.27 14.89 7.13
N PRO A 34 -20.43 16.14 7.57
CA PRO A 34 -19.28 16.93 7.86
C PRO A 34 -18.71 16.25 9.10
N CYS A 35 -18.00 15.14 8.89
CA CYS A 35 -16.76 14.95 9.58
C CYS A 35 -16.09 16.30 9.41
N TYR A 36 -15.98 17.06 10.49
CA TYR A 36 -14.90 18.02 10.62
C TYR A 36 -13.72 17.37 9.93
N PRO A 37 -13.20 17.95 8.82
CA PRO A 37 -12.15 17.33 8.03
C PRO A 37 -11.16 16.84 9.05
N SER A 38 -11.00 15.51 9.07
CA SER A 38 -10.17 14.76 10.00
C SER A 38 -9.31 15.71 10.83
N LEU A 39 -9.79 16.11 12.01
CA LEU A 39 -8.91 16.54 13.07
C LEU A 39 -8.16 15.25 13.42
N CYS A 40 -7.21 14.87 12.58
CA CYS A 40 -6.17 13.95 12.95
C CYS A 40 -5.44 14.66 14.09
N PRO A 41 -5.48 14.17 15.33
CA PRO A 41 -4.21 14.05 15.97
C PRO A 41 -3.41 13.07 15.11
N HIS A 42 -2.13 13.32 14.91
CA HIS A 42 -1.22 12.19 14.95
C HIS A 42 -1.47 11.49 16.30
N ARG A 43 -2.42 10.53 16.32
CA ARG A 43 -2.75 9.73 17.48
C ARG A 43 -1.66 8.67 17.56
N CYS A 44 -0.51 9.06 18.12
CA CYS A 44 0.32 8.13 18.85
C CYS A 44 -0.45 7.75 20.12
N HIS A 45 -1.42 6.86 20.02
CA HIS A 45 -2.00 6.21 21.20
C HIS A 45 -1.02 5.14 21.70
N PRO A 46 -0.72 5.08 23.01
CA PRO A 46 -0.78 3.82 23.72
C PRO A 46 -2.15 3.72 24.43
N LEU A 47 -2.76 2.55 24.31
CA LEU A 47 -3.98 2.16 25.02
C LEU A 47 -3.91 2.45 26.53
N PHE A 48 -5.01 2.92 27.14
CA PHE A 48 -5.53 2.41 28.43
C PHE A 48 -6.96 2.93 28.69
N GLN A 49 -7.89 1.98 28.87
CA GLN A 49 -9.24 2.15 29.41
C GLN A 49 -9.19 2.70 30.84
N LEU A 50 -10.14 3.57 31.19
CA LEU A 50 -10.57 3.79 32.58
C LEU A 50 -12.10 3.69 32.64
N CYS A 51 -12.59 2.76 33.45
CA CYS A 51 -13.98 2.72 33.90
C CYS A 51 -14.19 3.69 35.10
N PRO A 52 -15.42 4.20 35.32
CA PRO A 52 -15.69 5.28 36.28
C PRO A 52 -16.30 4.74 37.59
N ILE A 53 -15.92 5.27 38.76
CA ILE A 53 -16.78 5.30 39.97
C ILE A 53 -16.47 6.56 40.81
N SER A 54 -17.52 7.13 41.38
CA SER A 54 -17.68 8.47 41.94
C SER A 54 -17.80 8.50 43.48
N VAL A 55 -17.23 9.56 44.11
CA VAL A 55 -17.61 10.28 45.39
C VAL A 55 -17.41 9.58 46.80
N PRO A 56 -17.38 10.28 47.97
CA PRO A 56 -16.29 11.09 48.59
C PRO A 56 -15.92 10.82 50.10
N ALA A 57 -14.82 11.47 50.56
CA ALA A 57 -14.49 12.14 51.86
C ALA A 57 -14.49 11.45 53.28
N ILE A 58 -13.26 11.25 53.85
CA ILE A 58 -12.60 11.72 55.13
C ILE A 58 -13.52 12.21 56.32
N PRO A 59 -13.30 11.92 57.65
CA PRO A 59 -12.04 12.13 58.42
C PRO A 59 -11.62 11.22 59.62
N ALA A 60 -10.29 11.22 59.82
CA ALA A 60 -9.41 11.20 61.03
C ALA A 60 -9.89 10.71 62.42
N VAL A 61 -9.05 9.91 63.10
CA VAL A 61 -8.46 10.14 64.46
C VAL A 61 -7.22 9.22 64.65
N SER A 62 -6.11 9.78 65.15
CA SER A 62 -4.95 9.11 65.78
C SER A 62 -5.00 9.42 67.30
N PRO A 63 -4.33 8.73 68.28
CA PRO A 63 -2.86 8.57 68.31
C PRO A 63 -2.24 7.40 69.15
N SER A 64 -0.89 7.28 69.05
CA SER A 64 0.09 6.81 70.07
C SER A 64 0.19 5.29 70.35
N ARG A 65 1.34 4.60 70.47
CA ARG A 65 2.76 4.92 70.79
C ARG A 65 3.75 3.94 70.08
N SER A 66 4.98 4.43 69.88
CA SER A 66 6.25 3.88 69.34
C SER A 66 6.87 2.68 70.11
N PRO A 67 8.05 2.05 69.75
CA PRO A 67 9.08 2.44 68.78
C PRO A 67 9.76 1.34 67.89
N LEU A 68 10.37 1.83 66.79
CA LEU A 68 11.59 1.42 66.07
C LEU A 68 11.95 -0.07 65.87
N LEU A 69 11.87 -0.53 64.61
CA LEU A 69 12.93 -1.29 63.94
C LEU A 69 12.88 -1.05 62.41
N VAL A 70 14.03 -0.69 61.87
CA VAL A 70 14.29 -0.27 60.49
C VAL A 70 14.29 -1.49 59.55
N SER A 71 13.45 -1.46 58.50
CA SER A 71 13.60 -2.27 57.28
C SER A 71 12.76 -1.67 56.13
N PRO A 72 13.12 -1.91 54.85
CA PRO A 72 12.91 -0.96 53.75
C PRO A 72 11.53 -1.11 53.11
N SER A 73 10.81 0.01 52.98
CA SER A 73 9.48 0.06 52.41
C SER A 73 9.48 0.15 50.88
N VAL A 74 8.76 -0.81 50.32
CA VAL A 74 8.27 -0.93 48.95
C VAL A 74 7.45 0.31 48.56
N SER A 75 7.75 0.89 47.39
CA SER A 75 6.97 1.96 46.75
C SER A 75 6.02 1.39 45.68
N PRO A 76 4.75 1.86 45.59
CA PRO A 76 3.78 1.44 44.58
C PRO A 76 4.03 2.14 43.21
N PRO A 77 3.39 1.68 42.12
CA PRO A 77 3.91 1.84 40.77
C PRO A 77 3.62 3.22 40.17
N PHE A 78 4.66 3.85 39.63
CA PHE A 78 4.59 5.06 38.82
C PHE A 78 4.09 4.73 37.41
N GLN A 79 3.00 5.37 36.98
CA GLN A 79 2.51 5.35 35.60
C GLN A 79 2.95 6.66 34.91
N LEU A 80 4.00 6.57 34.09
CA LEU A 80 4.54 7.67 33.28
C LEU A 80 4.23 7.42 31.80
N CYS A 81 3.61 8.43 31.16
CA CYS A 81 3.30 8.46 29.74
C CYS A 81 4.58 8.65 28.88
N HIS A 82 4.72 7.81 27.85
CA HIS A 82 5.46 8.02 26.60
C HIS A 82 6.79 8.78 26.61
N CYS A 83 7.88 8.06 26.90
CA CYS A 83 9.21 8.29 26.35
C CYS A 83 9.49 7.27 25.22
N PRO A 84 10.19 7.61 24.11
CA PRO A 84 10.61 6.64 23.09
C PRO A 84 11.85 5.83 23.53
N LEU A 85 11.97 5.59 24.83
CA LEU A 85 12.66 4.44 25.37
C LEU A 85 11.64 3.31 25.29
N CYS A 86 11.74 2.45 24.27
CA CYS A 86 11.19 1.11 24.40
C CYS A 86 11.74 0.56 25.71
N VAL A 87 10.89 0.52 26.73
CA VAL A 87 10.93 -0.47 27.79
C VAL A 87 10.98 -1.79 27.01
N PRO A 88 12.13 -2.51 26.93
CA PRO A 88 11.98 -3.93 26.69
C PRO A 88 11.05 -4.42 27.81
N PRO A 89 10.16 -5.41 27.56
CA PRO A 89 9.46 -6.04 28.68
C PRO A 89 10.52 -6.31 29.74
N ALA A 90 10.20 -6.05 31.01
CA ALA A 90 11.02 -6.53 32.10
C ALA A 90 11.48 -7.92 31.69
N ILE A 91 12.76 -8.04 31.30
CA ILE A 91 13.34 -9.36 31.15
C ILE A 91 13.11 -9.89 32.53
N PRO A 92 12.47 -11.07 32.68
CA PRO A 92 12.35 -11.65 34.00
C PRO A 92 13.75 -11.50 34.54
N ALA A 93 13.88 -10.78 35.64
CA ALA A 93 15.05 -10.99 36.42
C ALA A 93 15.16 -12.52 36.44
N VAL A 94 16.35 -13.07 36.30
CA VAL A 94 16.54 -14.30 37.05
C VAL A 94 16.51 -13.90 38.55
N SER A 95 15.48 -13.15 39.02
CA SER A 95 14.51 -13.78 39.89
C SER A 95 14.17 -15.15 39.32
N LEU A 96 15.03 -16.12 39.65
CA LEU A 96 14.52 -17.15 40.54
C LEU A 96 13.69 -16.39 41.57
N SER A 97 12.40 -16.36 41.30
CA SER A 97 11.34 -15.83 42.14
C SER A 97 11.81 -15.67 43.59
N ARG A 98 12.04 -14.42 44.03
CA ARG A 98 11.83 -14.10 45.45
C ARG A 98 10.35 -14.26 45.84
N SER A 99 9.48 -14.52 44.87
CA SER A 99 8.14 -15.11 44.98
C SER A 99 8.17 -16.63 44.87
N SER A 100 9.07 -17.28 45.60
CA SER A 100 8.77 -18.58 46.20
C SER A 100 9.33 -18.61 47.62
N CYS A 101 8.91 -17.65 48.44
CA CYS A 101 8.33 -18.06 49.73
C CYS A 101 7.12 -18.94 49.43
N VAL A 102 7.36 -20.14 48.94
CA VAL A 102 6.35 -21.17 48.92
C VAL A 102 6.52 -21.85 50.27
N THR A 103 5.73 -21.34 51.21
CA THR A 103 4.83 -22.19 51.98
C THR A 103 4.60 -23.51 51.23
N VAL A 104 5.24 -24.59 51.67
CA VAL A 104 4.92 -25.99 51.40
C VAL A 104 3.82 -26.16 50.32
N PRO A 105 4.14 -26.31 49.02
CA PRO A 105 3.09 -26.45 48.03
C PRO A 105 2.67 -27.91 47.98
N SER A 106 1.38 -28.14 48.12
CA SER A 106 0.70 -29.42 47.94
C SER A 106 1.08 -30.10 46.61
N VAL A 107 1.77 -31.24 46.75
CA VAL A 107 1.80 -32.48 45.95
C VAL A 107 1.17 -32.43 44.54
N SER A 108 1.99 -32.11 43.53
CA SER A 108 1.99 -32.88 42.28
C SER A 108 3.02 -34.02 42.44
N PRO A 109 2.81 -35.24 41.87
CA PRO A 109 3.73 -36.36 42.07
C PRO A 109 5.08 -36.06 41.40
N GLN A 110 6.02 -35.49 42.16
CA GLN A 110 7.42 -35.39 41.77
C GLN A 110 7.99 -36.82 41.71
N PRO A 111 8.87 -37.13 40.74
CA PRO A 111 9.54 -38.43 40.71
C PRO A 111 10.28 -38.67 42.04
N PRO A 112 10.21 -39.88 42.63
CA PRO A 112 10.85 -40.19 43.92
C PRO A 112 12.34 -39.85 43.92
N LEU A 113 13.03 -40.09 42.79
CA LEU A 113 14.42 -39.68 42.58
C LEU A 113 14.67 -38.17 42.73
N VAL A 114 13.78 -37.32 42.20
CA VAL A 114 13.90 -35.86 42.29
C VAL A 114 13.65 -35.39 43.73
N GLN A 115 12.70 -36.01 44.43
CA GLN A 115 12.43 -35.72 45.84
C GLN A 115 13.63 -36.06 46.75
N ALA A 116 14.25 -37.23 46.54
CA ALA A 116 15.45 -37.64 47.27
C ALA A 116 16.63 -36.67 47.05
N ILE A 117 16.78 -36.15 45.82
CA ILE A 117 17.78 -35.12 45.49
C ILE A 117 17.51 -33.81 46.24
N PHE A 118 16.26 -33.33 46.30
CA PHE A 118 15.90 -32.13 47.07
C PHE A 118 16.12 -32.31 48.58
N ASN A 119 15.94 -33.54 49.09
CA ASN A 119 16.21 -33.90 50.48
C ASN A 119 17.70 -34.08 50.79
N ARG A 120 18.57 -34.09 49.76
CA ARG A 120 20.02 -34.35 49.85
C ARG A 120 20.39 -35.72 50.44
N ASP A 121 19.53 -36.72 50.24
CA ASP A 121 19.79 -38.08 50.70
C ASP A 121 20.55 -38.88 49.63
N VAL A 122 21.87 -38.98 49.80
CA VAL A 122 22.77 -39.68 48.88
C VAL A 122 22.49 -41.19 48.82
N GLU A 123 22.12 -41.78 49.96
CA GLU A 123 21.91 -43.24 50.06
C GLU A 123 20.55 -43.63 49.49
N GLU A 124 19.52 -42.81 49.68
CA GLU A 124 18.22 -42.99 49.03
C GLU A 124 18.36 -42.84 47.50
N VAL A 125 19.08 -41.83 47.01
CA VAL A 125 19.39 -41.69 45.58
C VAL A 125 20.14 -42.90 45.05
N ARG A 126 21.15 -43.42 45.77
CA ARG A 126 21.89 -44.63 45.38
C ARG A 126 20.99 -45.87 45.34
N SER A 127 20.09 -46.01 46.30
CA SER A 127 19.11 -47.11 46.35
C SER A 127 18.15 -47.07 45.16
N LEU A 128 17.61 -45.89 44.83
CA LEU A 128 16.70 -45.68 43.70
C LEU A 128 17.39 -45.91 42.34
N LEU A 129 18.66 -45.52 42.21
CA LEU A 129 19.47 -45.82 41.01
C LEU A 129 19.74 -47.32 40.85
N ASN A 130 20.00 -48.05 41.95
CA ASN A 130 20.16 -49.51 41.92
C ASN A 130 18.87 -50.25 41.53
N GLN A 131 17.70 -49.65 41.80
CA GLN A 131 16.39 -50.16 41.38
C GLN A 131 16.09 -49.91 39.88
N LYS A 132 17.07 -49.43 39.10
CA LYS A 132 16.97 -49.07 37.68
C LYS A 132 15.90 -48.02 37.38
N GLU A 133 15.67 -47.09 38.30
CA GLU A 133 14.85 -45.91 37.97
C GLU A 133 15.45 -45.13 36.81
N ASN A 134 14.58 -44.51 36.00
CA ASN A 134 15.03 -43.76 34.84
C ASN A 134 15.76 -42.47 35.27
N ILE A 135 17.06 -42.42 35.01
CA ILE A 135 17.99 -41.37 35.43
C ILE A 135 17.74 -40.05 34.68
N ASN A 136 17.13 -40.14 33.50
CA ASN A 136 16.81 -39.00 32.64
C ASN A 136 15.30 -38.69 32.61
N VAL A 137 14.59 -38.95 33.72
CA VAL A 137 13.18 -38.56 33.86
C VAL A 137 13.04 -37.06 33.58
N LEU A 138 12.03 -36.72 32.79
CA LEU A 138 11.70 -35.35 32.44
C LEU A 138 10.48 -34.93 33.23
N ASP A 139 10.56 -33.81 33.94
CA ASP A 139 9.38 -33.19 34.53
C ASP A 139 8.57 -32.39 33.49
N GLN A 140 7.51 -31.69 33.93
CA GLN A 140 6.65 -30.87 33.07
C GLN A 140 7.42 -29.76 32.33
N GLU A 141 8.58 -29.34 32.84
CA GLU A 141 9.46 -28.33 32.23
C GLU A 141 10.63 -28.97 31.45
N ARG A 142 10.61 -30.29 31.23
CA ARG A 142 11.69 -31.10 30.64
C ARG A 142 13.03 -31.04 31.39
N ARG A 143 13.01 -30.79 32.70
CA ARG A 143 14.20 -30.79 33.55
C ARG A 143 14.53 -32.24 33.94
N THR A 144 15.81 -32.57 33.94
CA THR A 144 16.33 -33.86 34.42
C THR A 144 16.69 -33.80 35.91
N PRO A 145 16.77 -34.93 36.63
CA PRO A 145 17.30 -34.98 38.00
C PRO A 145 18.66 -34.29 38.14
N LEU A 146 19.48 -34.32 37.09
CA LEU A 146 20.77 -33.63 37.04
C LEU A 146 20.64 -32.09 37.07
N HIS A 147 19.56 -31.50 36.54
CA HIS A 147 19.28 -30.07 36.69
C HIS A 147 18.98 -29.69 38.14
N ALA A 148 18.22 -30.54 38.86
CA ALA A 148 17.91 -30.33 40.27
C ALA A 148 19.19 -30.45 41.13
N ALA A 149 20.00 -31.49 40.91
CA ALA A 149 21.27 -31.66 41.60
C ALA A 149 22.24 -30.49 41.33
N ALA A 150 22.33 -30.01 40.09
CA ALA A 150 23.17 -28.87 39.73
C ALA A 150 22.69 -27.53 40.34
N TYR A 151 21.37 -27.36 40.48
CA TYR A 151 20.78 -26.21 41.15
C TYR A 151 21.07 -26.19 42.66
N ILE A 152 21.04 -27.35 43.31
CA ILE A 152 21.34 -27.52 44.75
C ILE A 152 22.85 -27.42 45.02
N GLY A 153 23.67 -27.87 44.08
CA GLY A 153 25.12 -27.85 44.17
C GLY A 153 25.73 -29.01 44.98
N ASP A 154 24.97 -30.08 45.23
CA ASP A 154 25.48 -31.26 45.93
C ASP A 154 26.36 -32.10 44.99
N VAL A 155 27.67 -32.03 45.20
CA VAL A 155 28.68 -32.66 44.36
C VAL A 155 28.58 -34.19 44.40
N ALA A 156 28.24 -34.78 45.55
CA ALA A 156 28.19 -36.23 45.70
C ALA A 156 27.01 -36.83 44.92
N ILE A 157 25.84 -36.21 45.03
CA ILE A 157 24.66 -36.59 44.26
C ILE A 157 24.88 -36.36 42.76
N LEU A 158 25.49 -35.23 42.41
CA LEU A 158 25.77 -34.88 41.02
C LEU A 158 26.75 -35.88 40.38
N GLU A 159 27.82 -36.25 41.08
CA GLU A 159 28.80 -37.24 40.62
C GLU A 159 28.17 -38.62 40.46
N LEU A 160 27.34 -39.06 41.42
CA LEU A 160 26.62 -40.33 41.33
C LEU A 160 25.69 -40.38 40.12
N LEU A 161 24.90 -39.32 39.89
CA LEU A 161 24.00 -39.26 38.74
C LEU A 161 24.76 -39.32 37.40
N ILE A 162 25.91 -38.63 37.29
CA ILE A 162 26.73 -38.63 36.06
C ILE A 162 27.37 -40.00 35.83
N LEU A 163 27.95 -40.62 36.87
CA LEU A 163 28.55 -41.95 36.78
C LEU A 163 27.52 -43.04 36.44
N SER A 164 26.27 -42.85 36.88
CA SER A 164 25.16 -43.74 36.53
C SER A 164 24.59 -43.50 35.12
N GLY A 165 25.09 -42.52 34.35
CA GLY A 165 24.71 -42.29 32.96
C GLY A 165 23.73 -41.14 32.71
N ALA A 166 23.62 -40.17 33.62
CA ALA A 166 22.84 -38.95 33.38
C ALA A 166 23.42 -38.12 32.22
N ASN A 167 22.55 -37.56 31.37
CA ASN A 167 22.98 -36.69 30.28
C ASN A 167 23.41 -35.31 30.82
N VAL A 168 24.72 -35.05 30.79
CA VAL A 168 25.37 -33.81 31.28
C VAL A 168 24.91 -32.56 30.51
N ASN A 169 24.59 -32.70 29.22
CA ASN A 169 24.18 -31.60 28.33
C ASN A 169 22.68 -31.60 28.04
N ALA A 170 21.87 -32.24 28.90
CA ALA A 170 20.41 -32.19 28.79
C ALA A 170 19.91 -30.74 28.80
N LYS A 171 18.86 -30.46 28.02
CA LYS A 171 18.26 -29.13 27.87
C LYS A 171 16.82 -29.15 28.36
N ASP A 172 16.47 -28.20 29.23
CA ASP A 172 15.08 -27.96 29.64
C ASP A 172 14.26 -27.25 28.54
N THR A 173 13.00 -26.90 28.83
CA THR A 173 12.12 -26.16 27.90
C THR A 173 12.65 -24.81 27.44
N VAL A 174 13.56 -24.19 28.21
CA VAL A 174 14.21 -22.91 27.89
C VAL A 174 15.63 -23.14 27.32
N TRP A 175 15.99 -24.39 27.09
CA TRP A 175 17.32 -24.83 26.63
C TRP A 175 18.44 -24.58 27.64
N LEU A 176 18.12 -24.38 28.92
CA LEU A 176 19.12 -24.31 29.97
C LEU A 176 19.69 -25.72 30.19
N THR A 177 20.99 -25.77 30.45
CA THR A 177 21.70 -27.01 30.82
C THR A 177 21.93 -27.05 32.34
N PRO A 178 22.27 -28.22 32.92
CA PRO A 178 22.69 -28.31 34.32
C PRO A 178 23.84 -27.33 34.64
N LEU A 179 24.73 -27.09 33.69
CA LEU A 179 25.82 -26.10 33.80
C LEU A 179 25.31 -24.66 33.98
N HIS A 180 24.24 -24.27 33.28
CA HIS A 180 23.59 -22.97 33.47
C HIS A 180 22.98 -22.84 34.87
N ARG A 181 22.37 -23.91 35.40
CA ARG A 181 21.78 -23.92 36.76
C ARG A 181 22.86 -23.83 37.84
N ALA A 182 23.97 -24.55 37.70
CA ALA A 182 25.12 -24.44 38.60
C ALA A 182 25.74 -23.02 38.58
N ALA A 183 25.82 -22.39 37.40
CA ALA A 183 26.27 -21.01 37.24
C ALA A 183 25.31 -20.00 37.91
N ALA A 184 23.98 -20.18 37.75
CA ALA A 184 22.97 -19.34 38.39
C ALA A 184 23.02 -19.40 39.92
N SER A 185 23.19 -20.61 40.47
CA SER A 185 23.25 -20.85 41.92
C SER A 185 24.62 -20.58 42.55
N ARG A 186 25.64 -20.17 41.76
CA ARG A 186 27.01 -19.87 42.22
C ARG A 186 27.75 -21.09 42.80
N HIS A 187 27.42 -22.30 42.36
CA HIS A 187 28.03 -23.53 42.87
C HIS A 187 29.25 -23.94 42.05
N GLU A 188 30.40 -23.39 42.43
CA GLU A 188 31.70 -23.62 41.77
C GLU A 188 32.06 -25.11 41.65
N LYS A 189 31.98 -25.89 42.73
CA LYS A 189 32.40 -27.30 42.74
C LYS A 189 31.53 -28.18 41.84
N ALA A 190 30.22 -27.94 41.85
CA ALA A 190 29.28 -28.61 40.96
C ALA A 190 29.57 -28.25 39.48
N LEU A 191 29.87 -26.98 39.21
CA LEU A 191 30.24 -26.50 37.89
C LEU A 191 31.56 -27.12 37.39
N GLN A 192 32.60 -27.18 38.23
CA GLN A 192 33.87 -27.84 37.90
C GLN A 192 33.69 -29.34 37.62
N LEU A 193 32.85 -30.02 38.40
CA LEU A 193 32.55 -31.44 38.18
C LEU A 193 31.82 -31.67 36.86
N LEU A 194 30.84 -30.83 36.52
CA LEU A 194 30.16 -30.89 35.22
C LEU A 194 31.14 -30.66 34.06
N LEU A 195 32.02 -29.67 34.17
CA LEU A 195 33.06 -29.40 33.15
C LEU A 195 34.05 -30.55 33.01
N LYS A 196 34.44 -31.21 34.11
CA LYS A 196 35.31 -32.39 34.10
C LYS A 196 34.69 -33.56 33.32
N HIS A 197 33.36 -33.70 33.35
CA HIS A 197 32.61 -34.72 32.62
C HIS A 197 32.07 -34.21 31.26
N SER A 198 32.83 -33.33 30.59
CA SER A 198 32.55 -32.86 29.22
C SER A 198 31.23 -32.09 29.06
N ALA A 199 30.82 -31.30 30.07
CA ALA A 199 29.76 -30.30 29.90
C ALA A 199 30.20 -29.21 28.90
N ASP A 200 29.30 -28.83 28.00
CA ASP A 200 29.55 -27.78 27.00
C ASP A 200 29.52 -26.39 27.65
N ALA A 201 30.69 -25.77 27.81
CA ALA A 201 30.85 -24.41 28.35
C ALA A 201 30.27 -23.32 27.43
N ASN A 202 30.06 -23.62 26.14
CA ASN A 202 29.48 -22.71 25.14
C ASN A 202 28.00 -22.99 24.85
N ALA A 203 27.36 -23.86 25.64
CA ALA A 203 25.96 -24.19 25.47
C ALA A 203 25.11 -22.91 25.48
N ARG A 204 24.20 -22.80 24.52
CA ARG A 204 23.28 -21.66 24.38
C ARG A 204 21.86 -22.03 24.76
N ASP A 205 21.26 -21.20 25.59
CA ASP A 205 19.83 -21.25 25.91
C ASP A 205 18.96 -20.62 24.78
N LYS A 206 17.65 -20.51 25.00
CA LYS A 206 16.69 -19.91 24.04
C LYS A 206 16.96 -18.42 23.75
N HIS A 207 17.66 -17.72 24.66
CA HIS A 207 18.09 -16.33 24.52
C HIS A 207 19.53 -16.19 24.01
N TRP A 208 20.17 -17.31 23.63
CA TRP A 208 21.58 -17.40 23.26
C TRP A 208 22.55 -16.99 24.38
N GLN A 209 22.08 -17.02 25.61
CA GLN A 209 22.93 -16.86 26.78
C GLN A 209 23.76 -18.12 26.97
N THR A 210 25.01 -17.92 27.32
CA THR A 210 25.93 -18.97 27.73
C THR A 210 26.00 -19.04 29.26
N PRO A 211 26.54 -20.11 29.86
CA PRO A 211 26.76 -20.18 31.31
C PRO A 211 27.56 -18.99 31.85
N LEU A 212 28.46 -18.40 31.03
CA LEU A 212 29.20 -17.19 31.38
C LEU A 212 28.27 -15.98 31.57
N HIS A 213 27.27 -15.79 30.70
CA HIS A 213 26.29 -14.70 30.83
C HIS A 213 25.49 -14.83 32.13
N VAL A 214 25.02 -16.05 32.42
CA VAL A 214 24.25 -16.36 33.64
C VAL A 214 25.12 -16.18 34.89
N ALA A 215 26.38 -16.61 34.86
CA ALA A 215 27.33 -16.42 35.95
C ALA A 215 27.62 -14.93 36.21
N ALA A 216 27.79 -14.14 35.15
CA ALA A 216 28.04 -12.70 35.22
C ALA A 216 26.86 -11.93 35.83
N ALA A 217 25.63 -12.26 35.42
CA ALA A 217 24.40 -11.68 35.97
C ALA A 217 24.21 -11.98 37.46
N ASN A 218 24.70 -13.14 37.93
CA ASN A 218 24.49 -13.64 39.29
C ASN A 218 25.69 -13.44 40.23
N ARG A 219 26.73 -12.65 39.90
CA ARG A 219 27.95 -12.48 40.75
C ARG A 219 28.70 -13.80 41.06
N ALA A 220 28.62 -14.79 40.17
CA ALA A 220 29.30 -16.07 40.36
C ALA A 220 30.79 -16.00 39.94
N THR A 221 31.60 -15.19 40.62
CA THR A 221 32.99 -14.86 40.22
C THR A 221 33.87 -16.10 40.05
N LYS A 222 33.81 -17.04 41.01
CA LYS A 222 34.57 -18.29 40.94
C LYS A 222 34.13 -19.22 39.80
N CYS A 223 32.83 -19.24 39.50
CA CYS A 223 32.33 -19.97 38.33
C CYS A 223 32.86 -19.37 37.02
N VAL A 224 32.96 -18.04 36.94
CA VAL A 224 33.57 -17.35 35.79
C VAL A 224 35.06 -17.71 35.68
N GLU A 225 35.80 -17.73 36.79
CA GLU A 225 37.21 -18.16 36.78
C GLU A 225 37.40 -19.60 36.27
N ALA A 226 36.47 -20.50 36.58
CA ALA A 226 36.48 -21.88 36.06
C ALA A 226 36.05 -22.00 34.59
N LEU A 227 35.14 -21.13 34.12
CA LEU A 227 34.64 -21.15 32.74
C LEU A 227 35.61 -20.50 31.74
N LEU A 228 36.22 -19.37 32.10
CA LEU A 228 37.02 -18.56 31.17
C LEU A 228 38.17 -19.31 30.46
N PRO A 229 38.93 -20.21 31.10
CA PRO A 229 39.99 -20.95 30.42
C PRO A 229 39.49 -21.87 29.29
N LEU A 230 38.21 -22.26 29.33
CA LEU A 230 37.59 -23.17 28.37
C LEU A 230 36.88 -22.42 27.24
N LEU A 231 36.80 -21.08 27.32
CA LEU A 231 36.11 -20.24 26.34
C LEU A 231 37.11 -19.67 25.34
N SER A 232 36.79 -19.76 24.04
CA SER A 232 37.61 -19.17 22.97
C SER A 232 37.57 -17.65 22.96
N THR A 233 36.47 -17.04 23.39
CA THR A 233 36.28 -15.59 23.49
C THR A 233 35.41 -15.23 24.70
N VAL A 234 35.73 -14.12 25.38
CA VAL A 234 34.93 -13.59 26.51
C VAL A 234 33.76 -12.72 26.03
N ASN A 235 33.88 -12.15 24.84
CA ASN A 235 32.92 -11.20 24.26
C ASN A 235 31.82 -11.90 23.43
N VAL A 236 31.39 -13.09 23.84
CA VAL A 236 30.23 -13.76 23.20
C VAL A 236 28.99 -12.93 23.47
N ALA A 237 28.17 -12.74 22.44
CA ALA A 237 26.93 -11.98 22.53
C ALA A 237 25.69 -12.90 22.62
N ASP A 238 24.70 -12.46 23.40
CA ASP A 238 23.37 -13.05 23.46
C ASP A 238 22.49 -12.63 22.27
N ARG A 239 21.23 -13.07 22.22
CA ARG A 239 20.27 -12.74 21.13
C ARG A 239 20.03 -11.24 20.98
N THR A 240 20.27 -10.45 22.02
CA THR A 240 20.13 -8.98 22.01
C THR A 240 21.44 -8.25 21.70
N GLY A 241 22.53 -8.98 21.46
CA GLY A 241 23.86 -8.40 21.25
C GLY A 241 24.61 -8.10 22.55
N ARG A 242 24.07 -8.45 23.73
CA ARG A 242 24.71 -8.15 25.01
C ARG A 242 25.73 -9.22 25.37
N THR A 243 26.89 -8.78 25.86
CA THR A 243 27.97 -9.65 26.35
C THR A 243 27.85 -9.91 27.85
N ALA A 244 28.63 -10.86 28.39
CA ALA A 244 28.70 -11.09 29.83
C ALA A 244 29.01 -9.81 30.65
N LEU A 245 29.81 -8.90 30.09
CA LEU A 245 30.09 -7.59 30.70
C LEU A 245 28.83 -6.73 30.83
N HIS A 246 27.96 -6.69 29.81
CA HIS A 246 26.68 -5.99 29.88
C HIS A 246 25.79 -6.52 31.00
N HIS A 247 25.73 -7.84 31.17
CA HIS A 247 24.95 -8.47 32.24
C HIS A 247 25.53 -8.17 33.63
N ALA A 248 26.85 -8.19 33.79
CA ALA A 248 27.51 -7.82 35.05
C ALA A 248 27.28 -6.34 35.42
N VAL A 249 27.32 -5.45 34.42
CA VAL A 249 27.05 -4.01 34.60
C VAL A 249 25.58 -3.77 34.89
N HIS A 250 24.67 -4.47 34.22
CA HIS A 250 23.23 -4.37 34.47
C HIS A 250 22.86 -4.78 35.91
N SER A 251 23.55 -5.76 36.49
CA SER A 251 23.37 -6.15 37.89
C SER A 251 24.17 -5.29 38.89
N GLY A 252 25.00 -4.35 38.43
CA GLY A 252 25.82 -3.49 39.28
C GLY A 252 26.96 -4.21 40.02
N HIS A 253 27.42 -5.35 39.52
CA HIS A 253 28.40 -6.19 40.22
C HIS A 253 29.85 -5.77 39.96
N LEU A 254 30.34 -4.79 40.73
CA LEU A 254 31.68 -4.19 40.55
C LEU A 254 32.83 -5.21 40.46
N GLU A 255 32.89 -6.18 41.40
CA GLU A 255 33.94 -7.22 41.41
C GLU A 255 33.90 -8.09 40.14
N MET A 256 32.70 -8.43 39.67
CA MET A 256 32.51 -9.21 38.44
C MET A 256 32.94 -8.41 37.20
N VAL A 257 32.56 -7.14 37.14
CA VAL A 257 32.99 -6.23 36.06
C VAL A 257 34.52 -6.14 36.03
N ASN A 258 35.17 -5.97 37.19
CA ASN A 258 36.62 -5.92 37.30
C ASN A 258 37.28 -7.24 36.84
N LEU A 259 36.73 -8.39 37.24
CA LEU A 259 37.20 -9.72 36.83
C LEU A 259 37.12 -9.89 35.31
N LEU A 260 35.98 -9.58 34.70
CA LEU A 260 35.76 -9.72 33.26
C LEU A 260 36.70 -8.80 32.46
N LEU A 261 36.87 -7.55 32.89
CA LEU A 261 37.80 -6.60 32.25
C LEU A 261 39.26 -7.08 32.36
N ASN A 262 39.68 -7.60 33.51
CA ASN A 262 41.04 -8.16 33.70
C ASN A 262 41.30 -9.39 32.82
N LYS A 263 40.23 -10.10 32.42
CA LYS A 263 40.28 -11.30 31.59
C LYS A 263 40.03 -11.01 30.11
N GLY A 264 40.13 -9.74 29.69
CA GLY A 264 40.08 -9.35 28.28
C GLY A 264 38.68 -9.03 27.72
N ALA A 265 37.67 -8.84 28.57
CA ALA A 265 36.38 -8.29 28.12
C ALA A 265 36.56 -6.84 27.67
N SER A 266 36.01 -6.48 26.50
CA SER A 266 36.17 -5.11 25.97
C SER A 266 35.07 -4.17 26.52
N PRO A 267 35.44 -2.99 27.06
CA PRO A 267 34.47 -2.04 27.60
C PRO A 267 33.66 -1.33 26.51
N SER A 268 34.11 -1.36 25.25
CA SER A 268 33.49 -0.73 24.08
C SER A 268 32.53 -1.64 23.31
N THR A 269 32.20 -2.83 23.84
CA THR A 269 31.22 -3.72 23.18
C THR A 269 29.85 -3.06 23.06
N CYS A 270 29.15 -3.27 21.95
CA CYS A 270 27.85 -2.69 21.69
C CYS A 270 26.77 -3.76 21.60
N ASP A 271 25.59 -3.48 22.17
CA ASP A 271 24.39 -4.27 21.91
C ASP A 271 23.76 -3.93 20.54
N LYS A 272 22.63 -4.56 20.18
CA LYS A 272 21.92 -4.29 18.91
C LYS A 272 21.40 -2.85 18.75
N LYS A 273 21.40 -2.05 19.81
CA LYS A 273 21.01 -0.62 19.80
C LYS A 273 22.24 0.28 19.88
N ASP A 274 23.43 -0.26 19.64
CA ASP A 274 24.72 0.41 19.78
C ASP A 274 24.98 0.94 21.19
N ARG A 275 24.35 0.34 22.21
CA ARG A 275 24.58 0.73 23.61
C ARG A 275 25.76 -0.03 24.15
N GLN A 276 26.71 0.73 24.68
CA GLN A 276 27.84 0.21 25.45
C GLN A 276 27.45 -0.11 26.90
N PRO A 277 28.22 -0.94 27.62
CA PRO A 277 28.02 -1.18 29.05
C PRO A 277 27.95 0.13 29.87
N LEU A 278 28.70 1.15 29.45
CA LEU A 278 28.69 2.47 30.08
C LEU A 278 27.31 3.15 30.04
N HIS A 279 26.54 2.98 28.96
CA HIS A 279 25.17 3.48 28.85
C HIS A 279 24.24 2.82 29.89
N TRP A 280 24.43 1.53 30.14
CA TRP A 280 23.65 0.79 31.14
C TRP A 280 24.04 1.20 32.57
N ALA A 281 25.34 1.38 32.85
CA ALA A 281 25.80 1.90 34.13
C ALA A 281 25.24 3.29 34.42
N ALA A 282 25.20 4.16 33.40
CA ALA A 282 24.65 5.51 33.50
C ALA A 282 23.13 5.49 33.72
N PHE A 283 22.40 4.67 32.96
CA PHE A 283 20.95 4.54 33.10
C PHE A 283 20.53 3.97 34.47
N LEU A 284 21.24 2.98 34.99
CA LEU A 284 20.92 2.33 36.27
C LEU A 284 21.47 3.05 37.51
N GLY A 285 22.33 4.05 37.33
CA GLY A 285 22.91 4.81 38.43
C GLY A 285 24.12 4.15 39.12
N HIS A 286 24.76 3.17 38.48
CA HIS A 286 25.89 2.46 39.08
C HIS A 286 27.21 3.24 38.95
N LEU A 287 27.35 4.29 39.76
CA LEU A 287 28.46 5.24 39.72
C LEU A 287 29.85 4.58 39.81
N GLU A 288 30.05 3.64 40.73
CA GLU A 288 31.37 3.00 40.90
C GLU A 288 31.72 2.07 39.73
N VAL A 289 30.72 1.41 39.14
CA VAL A 289 30.91 0.62 37.91
C VAL A 289 31.24 1.53 36.73
N LEU A 290 30.55 2.68 36.64
CA LEU A 290 30.82 3.70 35.62
C LEU A 290 32.25 4.23 35.73
N LYS A 291 32.71 4.61 36.93
CA LYS A 291 34.10 5.03 37.18
C LYS A 291 35.12 3.96 36.78
N LEU A 292 34.86 2.70 37.13
CA LEU A 292 35.75 1.58 36.77
C LEU A 292 35.85 1.40 35.25
N LEU A 293 34.72 1.48 34.53
CA LEU A 293 34.71 1.35 33.06
C LEU A 293 35.48 2.50 32.40
N VAL A 294 35.27 3.74 32.85
CA VAL A 294 36.01 4.91 32.35
C VAL A 294 37.52 4.78 32.63
N ALA A 295 37.90 4.34 33.82
CA ALA A 295 39.30 4.09 34.17
C ALA A 295 39.96 2.99 33.32
N ARG A 296 39.17 2.10 32.70
CA ARG A 296 39.62 1.03 31.80
C ARG A 296 39.51 1.41 30.32
N GLY A 297 39.38 2.71 30.02
CA GLY A 297 39.41 3.23 28.65
C GLY A 297 38.07 3.21 27.93
N ALA A 298 36.94 3.12 28.64
CA ALA A 298 35.63 3.33 28.02
C ALA A 298 35.45 4.81 27.62
N ASP A 299 34.98 5.04 26.40
CA ASP A 299 34.72 6.39 25.90
C ASP A 299 33.46 6.99 26.55
N VAL A 300 33.61 8.16 27.18
CA VAL A 300 32.52 8.88 27.85
C VAL A 300 31.64 9.63 26.84
N MET A 301 32.14 9.89 25.63
CA MET A 301 31.41 10.59 24.56
C MET A 301 30.66 9.64 23.62
N CYS A 302 30.52 8.37 24.02
CA CYS A 302 29.81 7.38 23.25
C CYS A 302 28.32 7.76 23.05
N LYS A 303 27.79 7.38 21.88
CA LYS A 303 26.40 7.59 21.47
C LYS A 303 25.77 6.25 21.10
N ASP A 304 24.52 6.04 21.51
CA ASP A 304 23.72 4.91 21.04
C ASP A 304 23.18 5.15 19.61
N ARG A 305 22.47 4.17 19.04
CA ARG A 305 21.92 4.26 17.68
C ARG A 305 20.97 5.45 17.46
N LYS A 306 20.36 5.97 18.53
CA LYS A 306 19.46 7.13 18.51
C LYS A 306 20.18 8.42 18.91
N GLY A 307 21.51 8.40 18.96
CA GLY A 307 22.32 9.55 19.36
C GLY A 307 22.22 9.89 20.85
N TYR A 308 21.71 9.01 21.72
CA TYR A 308 21.71 9.29 23.15
C TYR A 308 23.13 9.22 23.69
N THR A 309 23.59 10.33 24.28
CA THR A 309 24.81 10.35 25.10
C THR A 309 24.55 9.76 26.49
N LEU A 310 25.62 9.48 27.24
CA LEU A 310 25.52 9.04 28.64
C LEU A 310 24.77 10.04 29.52
N LEU A 311 24.89 11.33 29.22
CA LEU A 311 24.19 12.36 29.97
C LEU A 311 22.68 12.26 29.74
N HIS A 312 22.24 12.00 28.50
CA HIS A 312 20.83 11.76 28.21
C HIS A 312 20.27 10.52 28.90
N THR A 313 21.06 9.43 28.98
CA THR A 313 20.59 8.19 29.62
C THR A 313 20.50 8.34 31.14
N ALA A 314 21.50 8.97 31.77
CA ALA A 314 21.48 9.26 33.20
C ALA A 314 20.39 10.29 33.57
N ALA A 315 20.15 11.27 32.69
CA ALA A 315 19.06 12.22 32.79
C ALA A 315 17.70 11.52 32.77
N ALA A 316 17.49 10.62 31.80
CA ALA A 316 16.20 9.96 31.59
C ALA A 316 15.77 9.07 32.77
N SER A 317 16.74 8.53 33.52
CA SER A 317 16.49 7.74 34.72
C SER A 317 16.59 8.55 36.02
N GLY A 318 16.88 9.85 35.95
CA GLY A 318 16.95 10.74 37.13
C GLY A 318 18.17 10.50 38.03
N GLN A 319 19.28 10.00 37.50
CA GLN A 319 20.46 9.61 38.29
C GLN A 319 21.40 10.79 38.54
N ILE A 320 21.06 11.64 39.51
CA ILE A 320 21.74 12.92 39.80
C ILE A 320 23.24 12.76 40.05
N GLU A 321 23.66 11.74 40.82
CA GLU A 321 25.08 11.55 41.16
C GLU A 321 25.93 11.13 39.95
N VAL A 322 25.37 10.36 39.03
CA VAL A 322 26.02 10.02 37.76
C VAL A 322 26.12 11.26 36.87
N VAL A 323 25.04 12.04 36.75
CA VAL A 323 25.03 13.29 36.00
C VAL A 323 26.12 14.23 36.51
N ARG A 324 26.21 14.44 37.83
CA ARG A 324 27.24 15.28 38.46
C ARG A 324 28.65 14.79 38.13
N HIS A 325 28.87 13.48 38.14
CA HIS A 325 30.17 12.91 37.81
C HIS A 325 30.52 13.09 36.34
N LEU A 326 29.59 12.82 35.42
CA LEU A 326 29.77 13.02 33.98
C LEU A 326 30.09 14.49 33.64
N LEU A 327 29.42 15.44 34.30
CA LEU A 327 29.71 16.87 34.13
C LEU A 327 31.11 17.26 34.61
N ARG A 328 31.61 16.66 35.70
CA ARG A 328 33.00 16.87 36.16
C ARG A 328 34.04 16.32 35.18
N LEU A 329 33.66 15.34 34.36
CA LEU A 329 34.51 14.79 33.30
C LEU A 329 34.51 15.66 32.03
N GLY A 330 33.78 16.79 32.02
CA GLY A 330 33.75 17.72 30.89
C GLY A 330 32.91 17.25 29.70
N VAL A 331 31.92 16.38 29.93
CA VAL A 331 30.98 15.95 28.88
C VAL A 331 30.17 17.14 28.37
N GLU A 332 30.08 17.28 27.05
CA GLU A 332 29.30 18.32 26.39
C GLU A 332 27.81 18.18 26.74
N ILE A 333 27.23 19.27 27.24
CA ILE A 333 25.91 19.27 27.87
C ILE A 333 24.79 19.50 26.84
N ASP A 334 25.11 20.29 25.81
CA ASP A 334 24.16 20.76 24.79
C ASP A 334 24.17 19.91 23.51
N GLU A 335 24.85 18.76 23.53
CA GLU A 335 24.86 17.82 22.41
C GLU A 335 23.45 17.28 22.15
N PRO A 336 22.91 17.41 20.92
CA PRO A 336 21.59 16.91 20.58
C PRO A 336 21.64 15.40 20.25
N ASN A 337 20.59 14.68 20.64
CA ASN A 337 20.33 13.33 20.15
C ASN A 337 19.75 13.36 18.71
N SER A 338 19.43 12.20 18.13
CA SER A 338 18.86 12.12 16.77
C SER A 338 17.47 12.73 16.60
N VAL A 339 16.87 13.26 17.66
CA VAL A 339 15.56 13.98 17.67
C VAL A 339 15.78 15.48 17.93
N GLY A 340 17.04 15.91 18.12
CA GLY A 340 17.41 17.27 18.49
C GLY A 340 17.25 17.58 19.98
N ASN A 341 16.91 16.62 20.84
CA ASN A 341 16.81 16.88 22.27
C ASN A 341 18.21 16.92 22.88
N THR A 342 18.48 17.92 23.72
CA THR A 342 19.64 17.99 24.62
C THR A 342 19.35 17.30 25.95
N ALA A 343 20.38 17.06 26.77
CA ALA A 343 20.21 16.48 28.10
C ALA A 343 19.33 17.33 29.02
N LEU A 344 19.29 18.66 28.80
CA LEU A 344 18.42 19.59 29.54
C LEU A 344 16.93 19.45 29.18
N HIS A 345 16.58 18.87 28.03
CA HIS A 345 15.18 18.49 27.79
C HIS A 345 14.69 17.42 28.78
N ILE A 346 15.61 16.82 29.53
CA ILE A 346 15.37 15.73 30.47
C ILE A 346 15.79 16.14 31.92
N LEU A 347 16.76 17.04 32.10
CA LEU A 347 17.26 17.54 33.39
C LEU A 347 17.01 19.03 33.61
N VAL A 348 16.97 19.47 34.86
CA VAL A 348 16.96 20.89 35.23
C VAL A 348 17.99 21.11 36.36
N ASN A 349 18.78 22.21 36.30
CA ASN A 349 19.89 22.63 37.21
C ASN A 349 21.33 22.41 36.75
N VAL A 350 21.56 22.37 35.44
CA VAL A 350 22.93 22.42 34.89
C VAL A 350 22.94 23.63 33.96
N GLY A 351 24.01 24.43 33.96
CA GLY A 351 24.14 25.69 33.18
C GLY A 351 24.14 25.52 31.65
N ALA A 352 23.29 24.63 31.15
CA ALA A 352 22.95 24.39 29.77
C ALA A 352 21.94 25.42 29.28
N ASN A 353 21.82 25.52 27.96
CA ASN A 353 20.91 26.48 27.34
C ASN A 353 19.43 26.09 27.55
N VAL A 354 18.77 26.78 28.49
CA VAL A 354 17.35 26.58 28.86
C VAL A 354 16.36 26.76 27.72
N ASN A 355 16.74 27.49 26.67
CA ASN A 355 15.87 27.83 25.55
C ASN A 355 16.24 27.07 24.27
N GLN A 356 17.14 26.08 24.32
CA GLN A 356 17.52 25.35 23.13
C GLN A 356 16.33 24.51 22.59
N PRO A 357 15.86 24.75 21.36
CA PRO A 357 14.77 23.99 20.79
C PRO A 357 15.27 22.68 20.16
N ASN A 358 14.46 21.63 20.25
CA ASN A 358 14.69 20.40 19.49
C ASN A 358 14.30 20.53 18.00
N GLU A 359 14.39 19.44 17.23
CA GLU A 359 14.03 19.44 15.81
C GLU A 359 12.56 19.84 15.56
N LYS A 360 11.66 19.68 16.53
CA LYS A 360 10.25 20.07 16.44
C LYS A 360 10.00 21.49 16.98
N GLY A 361 11.03 22.17 17.46
CA GLY A 361 10.93 23.50 18.06
C GLY A 361 10.55 23.49 19.55
N PHE A 362 10.45 22.32 20.21
CA PHE A 362 10.13 22.26 21.63
C PHE A 362 11.36 22.56 22.47
N THR A 363 11.20 23.44 23.45
CA THR A 363 12.19 23.73 24.49
C THR A 363 11.99 22.81 25.70
N PRO A 364 12.96 22.71 26.63
CA PRO A 364 12.79 22.01 27.90
C PRO A 364 11.52 22.45 28.67
N LEU A 365 11.16 23.73 28.59
CA LEU A 365 9.96 24.26 29.24
C LEU A 365 8.65 23.64 28.71
N HIS A 366 8.59 23.31 27.41
CA HIS A 366 7.44 22.59 26.83
C HIS A 366 7.29 21.20 27.46
N PHE A 367 8.39 20.46 27.65
CA PHE A 367 8.36 19.16 28.31
C PHE A 367 8.01 19.27 29.80
N GLY A 368 8.53 20.31 30.46
CA GLY A 368 8.13 20.67 31.82
C GLY A 368 6.62 20.85 31.95
N ALA A 369 6.00 21.54 30.99
CA ALA A 369 4.55 21.78 30.94
C ALA A 369 3.72 20.49 30.77
N VAL A 370 4.23 19.49 30.05
CA VAL A 370 3.55 18.20 29.78
C VAL A 370 3.66 17.21 30.95
N SER A 371 4.82 17.17 31.60
CA SER A 371 5.23 16.14 32.58
C SER A 371 4.18 15.80 33.65
N THR A 372 4.24 14.67 34.33
CA THR A 372 3.31 14.38 35.45
C THR A 372 3.79 15.04 36.74
N ASN A 373 5.09 14.93 37.06
CA ASN A 373 5.67 15.40 38.33
C ASN A 373 6.55 16.67 38.22
N GLY A 374 6.67 17.28 37.03
CA GLY A 374 7.61 18.38 36.81
C GLY A 374 7.09 19.80 37.12
N ALA A 375 6.24 20.00 38.12
CA ALA A 375 5.86 21.36 38.54
C ALA A 375 7.09 22.13 39.07
N LEU A 376 7.84 21.50 39.98
CA LEU A 376 9.13 22.00 40.47
C LEU A 376 10.13 22.18 39.32
N CYS A 377 10.18 21.24 38.37
CA CYS A 377 11.08 21.34 37.21
C CYS A 377 10.73 22.56 36.34
N LEU A 378 9.44 22.83 36.14
CA LEU A 378 8.96 23.98 35.40
C LEU A 378 9.30 25.30 36.12
N GLU A 379 9.08 25.39 37.43
CA GLU A 379 9.47 26.57 38.22
C GLU A 379 10.97 26.83 38.15
N ILE A 380 11.78 25.78 38.27
CA ILE A 380 13.23 25.91 38.19
C ILE A 380 13.66 26.36 36.78
N LEU A 381 13.04 25.85 35.70
CA LEU A 381 13.33 26.31 34.35
C LEU A 381 13.02 27.80 34.17
N VAL A 382 11.85 28.24 34.64
CA VAL A 382 11.44 29.65 34.59
C VAL A 382 12.41 30.54 35.40
N ASN A 383 12.77 30.12 36.61
CA ASN A 383 13.74 30.83 37.46
C ASN A 383 15.14 30.91 36.86
N ASN A 384 15.53 29.94 36.02
CA ASN A 384 16.79 29.95 35.27
C ASN A 384 16.68 30.70 33.92
N GLY A 385 15.64 31.50 33.70
CA GLY A 385 15.49 32.34 32.51
C GLY A 385 14.92 31.64 31.28
N ALA A 386 14.18 30.54 31.46
CA ALA A 386 13.43 29.94 30.35
C ALA A 386 12.33 30.89 29.86
N ASP A 387 12.25 31.08 28.54
CA ASP A 387 11.23 31.92 27.91
C ASP A 387 9.88 31.19 27.92
N VAL A 388 8.93 31.73 28.70
CA VAL A 388 7.57 31.21 28.85
C VAL A 388 6.72 31.31 27.58
N ASN A 389 7.09 32.17 26.65
CA ASN A 389 6.35 32.44 25.42
C ASN A 389 6.97 31.77 24.18
N PHE A 390 8.05 31.01 24.35
CA PHE A 390 8.72 30.35 23.24
C PHE A 390 7.75 29.41 22.50
N GLN A 391 7.62 29.56 21.18
CA GLN A 391 6.71 28.74 20.39
C GLN A 391 7.45 27.62 19.65
N SER A 392 6.83 26.44 19.60
CA SER A 392 7.30 25.34 18.75
C SER A 392 7.13 25.65 17.26
N LYS A 393 7.60 24.75 16.37
CA LYS A 393 7.39 24.89 14.92
C LYS A 393 5.91 24.89 14.52
N GLU A 394 5.03 24.37 15.38
CA GLU A 394 3.57 24.40 15.20
C GLU A 394 2.93 25.66 15.82
N GLY A 395 3.71 26.61 16.33
CA GLY A 395 3.22 27.79 17.04
C GLY A 395 2.74 27.52 18.47
N LYS A 396 2.92 26.29 18.99
CA LYS A 396 2.42 25.93 20.31
C LYS A 396 3.37 26.44 21.39
N SER A 397 2.86 27.23 22.32
CA SER A 397 3.59 27.66 23.53
C SER A 397 3.55 26.60 24.64
N PRO A 398 4.37 26.72 25.72
CA PRO A 398 4.28 25.88 26.91
C PRO A 398 2.86 25.88 27.52
N LEU A 399 2.14 26.99 27.46
CA LEU A 399 0.76 27.08 27.95
C LEU A 399 -0.21 26.23 27.11
N HIS A 400 -0.01 26.15 25.79
CA HIS A 400 -0.75 25.19 24.95
C HIS A 400 -0.49 23.75 25.38
N MET A 401 0.77 23.39 25.67
CA MET A 401 1.11 22.05 26.13
C MET A 401 0.45 21.72 27.46
N ALA A 402 0.48 22.66 28.41
CA ALA A 402 -0.20 22.50 29.69
C ALA A 402 -1.73 22.34 29.49
N ALA A 403 -2.30 23.06 28.52
CA ALA A 403 -3.72 22.97 28.17
C ALA A 403 -4.11 21.66 27.49
N ILE A 404 -3.25 21.05 26.66
CA ILE A 404 -3.52 19.72 26.08
C ILE A 404 -3.69 18.69 27.20
N HIS A 405 -2.84 18.75 28.22
CA HIS A 405 -2.75 17.74 29.28
C HIS A 405 -3.52 18.11 30.57
N GLY A 406 -4.26 19.22 30.58
CA GLY A 406 -5.05 19.65 31.74
C GLY A 406 -4.22 19.99 32.97
N ARG A 407 -2.98 20.46 32.78
CA ARG A 407 -2.03 20.72 33.88
C ARG A 407 -2.30 22.09 34.51
N PHE A 408 -3.33 22.14 35.35
CA PHE A 408 -3.79 23.36 36.04
C PHE A 408 -2.65 24.13 36.74
N THR A 409 -1.93 23.49 37.67
CA THR A 409 -0.89 24.15 38.47
C THR A 409 0.24 24.72 37.61
N ARG A 410 0.61 24.01 36.53
CA ARG A 410 1.64 24.47 35.60
C ARG A 410 1.17 25.66 34.77
N SER A 411 -0.09 25.62 34.33
CA SER A 411 -0.69 26.74 33.60
C SER A 411 -0.71 27.99 34.48
N GLN A 412 -1.04 27.86 35.77
CA GLN A 412 -0.96 28.97 36.72
C GLN A 412 0.46 29.51 36.88
N ILE A 413 1.46 28.64 37.05
CA ILE A 413 2.87 29.07 37.16
C ILE A 413 3.31 29.80 35.89
N LEU A 414 2.96 29.29 34.70
CA LEU A 414 3.29 29.94 33.43
C LEU A 414 2.60 31.32 33.31
N ILE A 415 1.31 31.42 33.62
CA ILE A 415 0.55 32.68 33.58
C ILE A 415 1.14 33.70 34.57
N GLN A 416 1.44 33.29 35.80
CA GLN A 416 2.05 34.16 36.82
C GLN A 416 3.42 34.69 36.41
N ASN A 417 4.16 33.94 35.59
CA ASN A 417 5.47 34.34 35.08
C ASN A 417 5.41 35.01 33.69
N GLY A 418 4.26 35.56 33.31
CA GLY A 418 4.13 36.40 32.10
C GLY A 418 3.84 35.65 30.80
N SER A 419 3.25 34.44 30.89
CA SER A 419 2.78 33.73 29.69
C SER A 419 1.66 34.51 28.99
N GLU A 420 1.78 34.65 27.68
CA GLU A 420 0.73 35.19 26.81
C GLU A 420 -0.47 34.25 26.76
N ILE A 421 -1.62 34.74 27.22
CA ILE A 421 -2.83 33.94 27.40
C ILE A 421 -3.52 33.66 26.06
N ASP A 422 -3.56 34.65 25.17
CA ASP A 422 -4.16 34.55 23.82
C ASP A 422 -3.13 34.30 22.72
N CYS A 423 -2.01 33.69 23.09
CA CYS A 423 -1.01 33.18 22.16
C CYS A 423 -1.71 32.22 21.17
N ALA A 424 -1.52 32.40 19.86
CA ALA A 424 -2.15 31.55 18.85
C ALA A 424 -1.15 30.56 18.26
N ASP A 425 -1.57 29.30 18.14
CA ASP A 425 -0.84 28.30 17.36
C ASP A 425 -0.93 28.57 15.85
N LYS A 426 -0.23 27.77 15.03
CA LYS A 426 -0.26 27.89 13.56
C LYS A 426 -1.67 27.73 12.95
N TYR A 427 -2.59 27.11 13.69
CA TYR A 427 -3.98 26.91 13.28
C TYR A 427 -4.93 28.00 13.82
N GLY A 428 -4.40 29.00 14.54
CA GLY A 428 -5.15 30.09 15.15
C GLY A 428 -5.74 29.74 16.53
N ASN A 429 -5.53 28.52 17.05
CA ASN A 429 -6.09 28.14 18.34
C ASN A 429 -5.30 28.79 19.47
N THR A 430 -6.02 29.30 20.46
CA THR A 430 -5.44 29.75 21.74
C THR A 430 -5.42 28.60 22.76
N PRO A 431 -4.69 28.73 23.89
CA PRO A 431 -4.77 27.79 25.01
C PRO A 431 -6.20 27.54 25.48
N LEU A 432 -7.09 28.55 25.39
CA LEU A 432 -8.51 28.40 25.72
C LEU A 432 -9.25 27.46 24.75
N HIS A 433 -8.97 27.55 23.44
CA HIS A 433 -9.51 26.61 22.45
C HIS A 433 -9.05 25.18 22.73
N VAL A 434 -7.78 25.00 23.10
CA VAL A 434 -7.22 23.70 23.44
C VAL A 434 -7.87 23.16 24.72
N ALA A 435 -8.00 23.97 25.77
CA ALA A 435 -8.64 23.58 27.02
C ALA A 435 -10.12 23.18 26.79
N ALA A 436 -10.84 23.92 25.95
CA ALA A 436 -12.22 23.62 25.55
C ALA A 436 -12.34 22.32 24.73
N ARG A 437 -11.38 22.04 23.84
CA ARG A 437 -11.33 20.80 23.07
C ARG A 437 -11.11 19.55 23.93
N TYR A 438 -10.33 19.66 25.01
CA TYR A 438 -9.99 18.53 25.88
C TYR A 438 -10.82 18.45 27.17
N GLY A 439 -11.70 19.43 27.41
CA GLY A 439 -12.65 19.40 28.53
C GLY A 439 -12.10 19.82 29.88
N HIS A 440 -11.07 20.68 29.91
CA HIS A 440 -10.41 21.08 31.15
C HIS A 440 -11.10 22.27 31.81
N GLU A 441 -12.21 22.03 32.53
CA GLU A 441 -13.06 23.07 33.15
C GLU A 441 -12.29 24.05 34.07
N LEU A 442 -11.46 23.51 34.97
CA LEU A 442 -10.67 24.32 35.91
C LEU A 442 -9.65 25.21 35.18
N LEU A 443 -9.12 24.73 34.07
CA LEU A 443 -8.18 25.49 33.25
C LEU A 443 -8.89 26.59 32.46
N ILE A 444 -10.07 26.30 31.90
CA ILE A 444 -10.92 27.30 31.25
C ILE A 444 -11.23 28.44 32.23
N SER A 445 -11.67 28.08 33.43
CA SER A 445 -11.99 29.08 34.48
C SER A 445 -10.77 29.95 34.80
N THR A 446 -9.58 29.37 34.92
CA THR A 446 -8.36 30.14 35.22
C THR A 446 -7.91 31.02 34.05
N LEU A 447 -7.94 30.51 32.82
CA LEU A 447 -7.62 31.32 31.64
C LEU A 447 -8.56 32.52 31.53
N MET A 448 -9.86 32.31 31.75
CA MET A 448 -10.86 33.38 31.71
C MET A 448 -10.67 34.40 32.84
N THR A 449 -10.40 33.98 34.08
CA THR A 449 -10.11 34.91 35.18
C THR A 449 -8.86 35.75 34.95
N ASN A 450 -7.93 35.28 34.12
CA ASN A 450 -6.72 36.02 33.76
C ASN A 450 -6.88 36.82 32.44
N GLY A 451 -8.09 36.92 31.89
CA GLY A 451 -8.39 37.77 30.73
C GLY A 451 -8.28 37.11 29.36
N ALA A 452 -8.43 35.77 29.25
CA ALA A 452 -8.50 35.09 27.96
C ALA A 452 -9.70 35.53 27.12
N ASP A 453 -9.49 35.82 25.84
CA ASP A 453 -10.55 36.20 24.91
C ASP A 453 -11.40 34.97 24.50
N THR A 454 -12.65 34.95 24.95
CA THR A 454 -13.63 33.90 24.64
C THR A 454 -14.22 34.02 23.23
N ALA A 455 -14.13 35.19 22.61
CA ALA A 455 -14.62 35.48 21.26
C ALA A 455 -13.56 35.26 20.17
N ARG A 456 -12.33 34.92 20.56
CA ARG A 456 -11.24 34.69 19.61
C ARG A 456 -11.58 33.53 18.68
N ARG A 457 -11.33 33.73 17.39
CA ARG A 457 -11.56 32.74 16.35
C ARG A 457 -10.31 31.90 16.14
N GLY A 458 -10.44 30.59 16.34
CA GLY A 458 -9.40 29.61 16.10
C GLY A 458 -9.57 28.89 14.77
N ILE A 459 -9.36 27.58 14.78
CA ILE A 459 -9.47 26.76 13.57
C ILE A 459 -10.89 26.86 12.97
N HIS A 460 -10.98 27.05 11.65
CA HIS A 460 -12.25 27.21 10.91
C HIS A 460 -13.15 28.35 11.41
N ASP A 461 -12.58 29.42 11.99
CA ASP A 461 -13.32 30.51 12.62
C ASP A 461 -14.20 30.06 13.81
N MET A 462 -13.88 28.92 14.42
CA MET A 462 -14.59 28.43 15.60
C MET A 462 -14.16 29.17 16.86
N PHE A 463 -15.13 29.44 17.73
CA PHE A 463 -14.86 29.85 19.11
C PHE A 463 -14.49 28.65 20.00
N PRO A 464 -13.88 28.88 21.17
CA PRO A 464 -13.69 27.85 22.19
C PRO A 464 -15.01 27.14 22.55
N LEU A 465 -16.13 27.88 22.60
CA LEU A 465 -17.46 27.32 22.88
C LEU A 465 -17.88 26.27 21.83
N HIS A 466 -17.64 26.53 20.54
CA HIS A 466 -17.96 25.57 19.47
C HIS A 466 -17.22 24.24 19.68
N LEU A 467 -15.97 24.29 20.16
CA LEU A 467 -15.18 23.08 20.46
C LEU A 467 -15.71 22.36 21.70
N ALA A 468 -15.94 23.07 22.81
CA ALA A 468 -16.45 22.45 24.05
C ALA A 468 -17.77 21.70 23.81
N VAL A 469 -18.67 22.31 23.04
CA VAL A 469 -19.98 21.77 22.71
C VAL A 469 -19.91 20.59 21.74
N LEU A 470 -19.03 20.66 20.73
CA LEU A 470 -18.83 19.57 19.78
C LEU A 470 -18.34 18.29 20.48
N PHE A 471 -17.43 18.42 21.44
CA PHE A 471 -16.89 17.28 22.19
C PHE A 471 -17.71 16.90 23.44
N GLY A 472 -18.72 17.69 23.81
CA GLY A 472 -19.70 17.33 24.82
C GLY A 472 -19.37 17.69 26.26
N PHE A 473 -18.48 18.65 26.48
CA PHE A 473 -18.12 19.10 27.81
C PHE A 473 -19.15 20.12 28.31
N SER A 474 -20.23 19.65 28.93
CA SER A 474 -21.34 20.50 29.41
C SER A 474 -20.92 21.49 30.49
N ASP A 475 -20.01 21.11 31.39
CA ASP A 475 -19.44 22.02 32.40
C ASP A 475 -18.59 23.13 31.77
N CYS A 476 -17.77 22.78 30.77
CA CYS A 476 -16.99 23.76 30.01
C CYS A 476 -17.91 24.72 29.23
N CYS A 477 -18.97 24.18 28.61
CA CYS A 477 -20.01 24.97 27.96
C CYS A 477 -20.66 25.96 28.94
N ARG A 478 -21.07 25.48 30.12
CA ARG A 478 -21.67 26.31 31.17
C ARG A 478 -20.73 27.43 31.60
N LYS A 479 -19.45 27.14 31.83
CA LYS A 479 -18.46 28.15 32.25
C LYS A 479 -18.25 29.22 31.18
N LEU A 480 -18.11 28.81 29.92
CA LEU A 480 -17.95 29.73 28.80
C LEU A 480 -19.19 30.63 28.62
N LEU A 481 -20.40 30.08 28.78
CA LEU A 481 -21.66 30.84 28.71
C LEU A 481 -21.88 31.75 29.93
N SER A 482 -21.45 31.34 31.12
CA SER A 482 -21.63 32.11 32.37
C SER A 482 -20.73 33.35 32.44
N SER A 483 -19.79 33.51 31.51
CA SER A 483 -18.80 34.60 31.54
C SER A 483 -19.35 35.98 31.26
N GLY A 484 -20.61 36.10 30.82
CA GLY A 484 -21.49 37.23 31.14
C GLY A 484 -20.99 38.64 30.79
N ASP A 485 -19.95 38.79 29.96
CA ASP A 485 -19.56 40.11 29.49
C ASP A 485 -20.52 40.53 28.38
N PRO A 486 -21.19 41.71 28.49
CA PRO A 486 -22.13 42.20 27.48
C PRO A 486 -21.50 42.48 26.09
N ALA A 487 -20.18 42.31 25.95
CA ALA A 487 -19.42 42.44 24.71
C ALA A 487 -18.97 41.10 24.09
N GLY A 488 -19.15 39.97 24.80
CA GLY A 488 -18.55 38.68 24.47
C GLY A 488 -19.40 37.80 23.55
N PHE A 489 -19.26 37.99 22.24
CA PHE A 489 -19.74 37.17 21.11
C PHE A 489 -21.23 36.69 21.10
N ASP A 490 -21.90 36.90 19.97
CA ASP A 490 -23.21 36.32 19.72
C ASP A 490 -23.12 34.78 19.58
N ILE A 491 -23.90 34.03 20.38
CA ILE A 491 -23.99 32.55 20.35
C ILE A 491 -24.37 32.04 18.94
N ASN A 492 -25.08 32.87 18.17
CA ASN A 492 -25.53 32.57 16.81
C ASN A 492 -24.51 32.94 15.73
N THR A 493 -23.32 33.40 16.13
CA THR A 493 -22.23 33.63 15.18
C THR A 493 -21.82 32.32 14.54
N PRO A 494 -21.86 32.22 13.21
CA PRO A 494 -21.48 31.00 12.53
C PRO A 494 -19.96 30.87 12.38
N ASP A 495 -19.49 29.63 12.29
CA ASP A 495 -18.15 29.28 11.83
C ASP A 495 -17.99 29.51 10.31
N ASN A 496 -16.81 29.19 9.76
CA ASN A 496 -16.54 29.31 8.33
C ASN A 496 -17.47 28.43 7.45
N LEU A 497 -18.15 27.41 7.98
CA LEU A 497 -19.12 26.61 7.24
C LEU A 497 -20.56 27.11 7.38
N GLY A 498 -20.78 28.22 8.09
CA GLY A 498 -22.12 28.75 8.37
C GLY A 498 -22.78 28.09 9.59
N ARG A 499 -22.06 27.25 10.35
CA ARG A 499 -22.61 26.45 11.45
C ARG A 499 -22.53 27.22 12.76
N THR A 500 -23.62 27.24 13.51
CA THR A 500 -23.67 27.81 14.86
C THR A 500 -23.22 26.79 15.92
N CYS A 501 -23.04 27.24 17.17
CA CYS A 501 -22.80 26.36 18.31
C CYS A 501 -23.88 25.26 18.45
N LEU A 502 -25.14 25.57 18.07
CA LEU A 502 -26.24 24.62 18.10
C LEU A 502 -26.08 23.49 17.07
N HIS A 503 -25.55 23.79 15.88
CA HIS A 503 -25.19 22.76 14.89
C HIS A 503 -24.06 21.86 15.42
N ALA A 504 -23.06 22.45 16.09
CA ALA A 504 -21.97 21.69 16.70
C ALA A 504 -22.48 20.78 17.83
N ALA A 505 -23.42 21.25 18.66
CA ALA A 505 -24.06 20.46 19.72
C ALA A 505 -24.82 19.25 19.17
N ALA A 506 -25.65 19.50 18.16
CA ALA A 506 -26.43 18.48 17.46
C ALA A 506 -25.51 17.45 16.79
N SER A 507 -24.40 17.89 16.20
CA SER A 507 -23.39 17.01 15.62
C SER A 507 -22.62 16.19 16.65
N GLY A 508 -22.41 16.73 17.87
CA GLY A 508 -21.72 16.06 18.96
C GLY A 508 -22.60 15.05 19.72
N GLY A 509 -23.93 15.15 19.58
CA GLY A 509 -24.90 14.29 20.27
C GLY A 509 -25.10 14.64 21.74
N ASN A 510 -24.74 15.85 22.19
CA ASN A 510 -24.71 16.23 23.59
C ASN A 510 -25.94 17.04 23.99
N VAL A 511 -26.91 16.35 24.59
CA VAL A 511 -28.22 16.90 24.96
C VAL A 511 -28.13 18.00 26.01
N GLU A 512 -27.23 17.84 27.00
CA GLU A 512 -27.03 18.86 28.03
C GLU A 512 -26.49 20.17 27.45
N CYS A 513 -25.49 20.08 26.56
CA CYS A 513 -24.95 21.24 25.86
C CYS A 513 -26.04 21.89 24.98
N LEU A 514 -26.85 21.07 24.30
CA LEU A 514 -27.95 21.52 23.48
C LEU A 514 -29.00 22.28 24.31
N ASN A 515 -29.43 21.73 25.45
CA ASN A 515 -30.37 22.37 26.38
C ASN A 515 -29.84 23.69 26.93
N LEU A 516 -28.54 23.74 27.27
CA LEU A 516 -27.89 24.98 27.74
C LEU A 516 -27.83 26.05 26.66
N LEU A 517 -27.59 25.68 25.41
CA LEU A 517 -27.58 26.64 24.30
C LEU A 517 -28.99 27.15 23.98
N LEU A 518 -29.99 26.27 24.01
CA LEU A 518 -31.39 26.65 23.78
C LEU A 518 -31.91 27.57 24.88
N SER A 519 -31.60 27.28 26.15
CA SER A 519 -31.97 28.18 27.26
C SER A 519 -31.24 29.52 27.23
N SER A 520 -30.08 29.58 26.56
CA SER A 520 -29.29 30.81 26.36
C SER A 520 -29.68 31.59 25.10
N GLY A 521 -30.73 31.20 24.37
CA GLY A 521 -31.24 31.93 23.21
C GLY A 521 -30.63 31.57 21.85
N ALA A 522 -30.11 30.34 21.68
CA ALA A 522 -29.62 29.87 20.39
C ALA A 522 -30.75 29.67 19.35
N ASP A 523 -30.54 30.17 18.13
CA ASP A 523 -31.51 30.07 17.04
C ASP A 523 -31.53 28.69 16.37
N LEU A 524 -32.71 28.06 16.39
CA LEU A 524 -32.98 26.76 15.77
C LEU A 524 -33.13 26.82 14.24
N ARG A 525 -33.42 28.01 13.69
CA ARG A 525 -33.79 28.21 12.27
C ARG A 525 -32.62 28.61 11.36
N ARG A 526 -31.45 28.89 11.95
CA ARG A 526 -30.24 29.23 11.20
C ARG A 526 -29.81 28.03 10.37
N ARG A 527 -29.39 28.31 9.13
CA ARG A 527 -28.94 27.30 8.18
C ARG A 527 -27.45 27.48 7.92
N ASP A 528 -26.75 26.37 7.75
CA ASP A 528 -25.36 26.38 7.29
C ASP A 528 -25.27 26.75 5.79
N LYS A 529 -24.05 26.83 5.25
CA LYS A 529 -23.83 27.13 3.82
C LYS A 529 -24.48 26.14 2.86
N PHE A 530 -24.85 24.94 3.34
CA PHE A 530 -25.52 23.90 2.58
C PHE A 530 -27.04 23.90 2.78
N GLY A 531 -27.59 24.86 3.53
CA GLY A 531 -29.02 24.95 3.83
C GLY A 531 -29.49 24.01 4.93
N ARG A 532 -28.59 23.34 5.65
CA ARG A 532 -28.92 22.37 6.71
C ARG A 532 -29.20 23.07 8.03
N THR A 533 -30.18 22.57 8.76
CA THR A 533 -30.52 23.01 10.13
C THR A 533 -29.83 22.11 11.18
N PRO A 534 -29.82 22.49 12.47
CA PRO A 534 -29.28 21.62 13.53
C PRO A 534 -29.95 20.24 13.58
N LEU A 535 -31.24 20.14 13.21
CA LEU A 535 -31.98 18.89 13.16
C LEU A 535 -31.37 17.90 12.15
N HIS A 536 -30.89 18.37 10.99
CA HIS A 536 -30.21 17.53 10.01
C HIS A 536 -28.93 16.90 10.59
N TYR A 537 -28.20 17.63 11.44
CA TYR A 537 -26.99 17.13 12.08
C TYR A 537 -27.29 16.11 13.18
N ALA A 538 -28.34 16.35 13.99
CA ALA A 538 -28.79 15.39 15.00
C ALA A 538 -29.26 14.08 14.35
N ALA A 539 -30.05 14.18 13.27
CA ALA A 539 -30.53 13.05 12.49
C ALA A 539 -29.38 12.28 11.81
N ALA A 540 -28.41 13.00 11.20
CA ALA A 540 -27.25 12.37 10.57
C ALA A 540 -26.35 11.62 11.57
N ASN A 541 -26.28 12.10 12.83
CA ASN A 541 -25.51 11.44 13.89
C ASN A 541 -26.31 10.31 14.58
N GLY A 542 -27.60 10.14 14.27
CA GLY A 542 -28.48 9.15 14.91
C GLY A 542 -28.77 9.44 16.38
N SER A 543 -28.63 10.69 16.84
CA SER A 543 -28.82 11.04 18.26
C SER A 543 -30.30 11.28 18.56
N TYR A 544 -31.02 10.22 18.94
CA TYR A 544 -32.44 10.28 19.30
C TYR A 544 -32.75 11.43 20.26
N GLN A 545 -32.02 11.53 21.37
CA GLN A 545 -32.31 12.50 22.41
C GLN A 545 -32.08 13.96 21.97
N CYS A 546 -31.10 14.21 21.09
CA CYS A 546 -30.92 15.53 20.49
C CYS A 546 -32.05 15.86 19.51
N THR A 547 -32.49 14.89 18.72
CA THR A 547 -33.62 15.04 17.79
C THR A 547 -34.90 15.37 18.55
N VAL A 548 -35.21 14.63 19.63
CA VAL A 548 -36.36 14.90 20.51
C VAL A 548 -36.30 16.33 21.04
N THR A 549 -35.15 16.73 21.59
CA THR A 549 -34.96 18.07 22.15
C THR A 549 -35.14 19.17 21.11
N LEU A 550 -34.62 19.00 19.89
CA LEU A 550 -34.78 19.99 18.81
C LEU A 550 -36.22 20.09 18.32
N VAL A 551 -36.91 18.97 18.11
CA VAL A 551 -38.30 18.93 17.63
C VAL A 551 -39.24 19.51 18.69
N THR A 552 -39.08 19.13 19.96
CA THR A 552 -39.83 19.70 21.09
C THR A 552 -39.58 21.19 21.30
N ALA A 553 -38.37 21.68 21.00
CA ALA A 553 -38.06 23.11 20.97
C ALA A 553 -38.64 23.85 19.75
N GLY A 554 -39.33 23.15 18.84
CA GLY A 554 -40.03 23.73 17.69
C GLY A 554 -39.23 23.76 16.38
N ALA A 555 -38.25 22.87 16.20
CA ALA A 555 -37.59 22.67 14.90
C ALA A 555 -38.57 22.09 13.87
N THR A 556 -38.56 22.62 12.64
CA THR A 556 -39.37 22.08 11.54
C THR A 556 -38.76 20.79 10.98
N VAL A 557 -39.58 19.73 10.94
CA VAL A 557 -39.15 18.36 10.62
C VAL A 557 -38.88 18.15 9.12
N ASN A 558 -39.74 18.70 8.26
CA ASN A 558 -39.71 18.51 6.81
C ASN A 558 -38.92 19.60 6.04
N GLU A 559 -38.06 20.35 6.73
CA GLU A 559 -37.18 21.31 6.03
C GLU A 559 -36.20 20.57 5.14
N ALA A 560 -36.09 21.01 3.89
CA ALA A 560 -35.11 20.51 2.96
C ALA A 560 -33.84 21.38 2.97
N ASP A 561 -32.69 20.72 2.88
CA ASP A 561 -31.40 21.36 2.66
C ASP A 561 -31.20 21.81 1.19
N GLY A 562 -30.02 22.34 0.87
CA GLY A 562 -29.67 22.79 -0.48
C GLY A 562 -29.66 21.68 -1.54
N LYS A 563 -29.66 20.39 -1.17
CA LYS A 563 -29.81 19.25 -2.07
C LYS A 563 -31.25 18.72 -2.15
N GLY A 564 -32.16 19.25 -1.34
CA GLY A 564 -33.53 18.74 -1.22
C GLY A 564 -33.67 17.64 -0.17
N CYS A 565 -32.63 17.33 0.60
CA CYS A 565 -32.67 16.27 1.61
C CYS A 565 -33.27 16.81 2.91
N THR A 566 -34.23 16.07 3.48
CA THR A 566 -34.83 16.37 4.79
C THR A 566 -34.11 15.63 5.92
N ALA A 567 -34.38 15.99 7.18
CA ALA A 567 -33.84 15.28 8.35
C ALA A 567 -34.10 13.76 8.30
N LEU A 568 -35.25 13.34 7.76
CA LEU A 568 -35.60 11.93 7.60
C LEU A 568 -34.66 11.19 6.62
N HIS A 569 -34.20 11.84 5.54
CA HIS A 569 -33.21 11.26 4.63
C HIS A 569 -31.87 10.98 5.33
N TYR A 570 -31.46 11.90 6.21
CA TYR A 570 -30.22 11.75 6.99
C TYR A 570 -30.37 10.68 8.09
N ALA A 571 -31.52 10.58 8.75
CA ALA A 571 -31.81 9.51 9.71
C ALA A 571 -31.89 8.14 9.03
N ALA A 572 -32.46 8.05 7.84
CA ALA A 572 -32.49 6.81 7.06
C ALA A 572 -31.07 6.34 6.68
N ALA A 573 -30.19 7.30 6.37
CA ALA A 573 -28.78 7.07 6.05
C ALA A 573 -27.86 6.93 7.28
N SER A 574 -28.36 7.13 8.51
CA SER A 574 -27.50 7.18 9.70
C SER A 574 -27.02 5.78 10.04
N ASP A 575 -25.92 5.39 9.42
CA ASP A 575 -25.22 4.16 9.69
C ASP A 575 -24.17 4.42 10.78
N THR A 576 -24.50 4.10 12.04
CA THR A 576 -23.55 4.23 13.17
C THR A 576 -22.35 3.28 13.03
N TYR A 577 -22.37 2.37 12.04
CA TYR A 577 -21.36 1.35 11.79
C TYR A 577 -20.00 1.89 11.36
N ARG A 578 -19.92 2.95 10.53
CA ARG A 578 -18.63 3.31 9.88
C ARG A 578 -17.70 4.24 10.67
N ARG A 579 -18.14 4.84 11.78
CA ARG A 579 -17.27 5.70 12.62
C ARG A 579 -16.38 4.91 13.59
N ALA A 580 -16.66 3.62 13.81
CA ALA A 580 -15.92 2.78 14.76
C ALA A 580 -14.75 1.99 14.12
N GLU A 581 -14.83 1.60 12.84
CA GLU A 581 -13.82 0.72 12.23
C GLU A 581 -12.48 1.39 11.89
N ALA A 582 -12.36 2.71 12.00
CA ALA A 582 -11.08 3.34 11.76
C ALA A 582 -10.09 3.21 12.94
N HIS A 583 -10.55 2.98 14.19
CA HIS A 583 -9.68 3.13 15.37
C HIS A 583 -10.06 2.26 16.60
N SER A 584 -10.03 0.93 16.50
CA SER A 584 -9.62 0.03 17.61
C SER A 584 -9.76 -1.44 17.22
N GLY A 585 -8.75 -2.26 17.56
CA GLY A 585 -8.84 -3.72 17.48
C GLY A 585 -9.94 -4.30 18.38
N PRO A 586 -10.19 -5.62 18.32
CA PRO A 586 -11.32 -6.25 18.98
C PRO A 586 -11.10 -6.28 20.49
N SER A 587 -11.77 -5.37 21.23
CA SER A 587 -11.89 -5.45 22.67
C SER A 587 -13.25 -4.93 23.14
N GLU A 588 -14.00 -5.79 23.84
CA GLU A 588 -15.06 -5.52 24.84
C GLU A 588 -16.01 -4.30 24.65
N GLU A 589 -16.45 -3.99 23.42
CA GLU A 589 -17.42 -2.91 23.13
C GLU A 589 -18.77 -3.40 22.55
N GLU A 590 -19.17 -4.65 22.81
CA GLU A 590 -20.45 -5.20 22.31
C GLU A 590 -21.72 -4.49 22.86
N PRO A 591 -21.86 -4.17 24.18
CA PRO A 591 -23.14 -3.66 24.70
C PRO A 591 -23.42 -2.17 24.36
N LEU A 592 -22.38 -1.35 24.13
CA LEU A 592 -22.54 0.06 23.74
C LEU A 592 -22.95 0.21 22.26
N LYS A 593 -22.61 -0.76 21.41
CA LYS A 593 -22.97 -0.78 19.98
C LYS A 593 -24.46 -1.03 19.78
N GLU A 594 -25.04 -1.96 20.54
CA GLU A 594 -26.47 -2.28 20.45
C GLU A 594 -27.34 -1.09 20.89
N SER A 595 -26.91 -0.33 21.91
CA SER A 595 -27.61 0.88 22.37
C SER A 595 -27.68 1.97 21.29
N ARG A 596 -26.58 2.23 20.57
CA ARG A 596 -26.53 3.27 19.53
C ARG A 596 -27.31 2.91 18.26
N LEU A 597 -27.38 1.62 17.92
CA LEU A 597 -28.23 1.14 16.82
C LEU A 597 -29.71 1.32 17.14
N LYS A 598 -30.11 1.06 18.40
CA LYS A 598 -31.46 1.35 18.89
C LYS A 598 -31.77 2.85 18.85
N GLU A 599 -30.81 3.71 19.23
CA GLU A 599 -30.99 5.17 19.17
C GLU A 599 -31.24 5.69 17.74
N ALA A 600 -30.53 5.18 16.73
CA ALA A 600 -30.75 5.59 15.34
C ALA A 600 -32.14 5.18 14.83
N PHE A 601 -32.61 3.99 15.19
CA PHE A 601 -33.96 3.52 14.89
C PHE A 601 -35.03 4.40 15.56
N PHE A 602 -34.90 4.63 16.88
CA PHE A 602 -35.81 5.50 17.63
C PHE A 602 -35.81 6.94 17.09
N CYS A 603 -34.66 7.43 16.59
CA CYS A 603 -34.58 8.73 15.94
C CYS A 603 -35.43 8.81 14.68
N LEU A 604 -35.42 7.77 13.85
CA LEU A 604 -36.21 7.71 12.63
C LEU A 604 -37.71 7.55 12.93
N GLU A 605 -38.05 6.62 13.83
CA GLU A 605 -39.43 6.41 14.33
C GLU A 605 -40.03 7.70 14.88
N PHE A 606 -39.30 8.39 15.76
CA PHE A 606 -39.78 9.64 16.35
C PHE A 606 -39.98 10.76 15.33
N LEU A 607 -39.13 10.84 14.30
CA LEU A 607 -39.36 11.82 13.23
C LEU A 607 -40.66 11.52 12.48
N LEU A 608 -40.94 10.25 12.18
CA LEU A 608 -42.16 9.82 11.50
C LEU A 608 -43.41 10.08 12.36
N ASP A 609 -43.37 9.77 13.65
CA ASP A 609 -44.45 10.06 14.61
C ASP A 609 -44.76 11.57 14.72
N ASN A 610 -43.76 12.42 14.51
CA ASN A 610 -43.89 13.88 14.57
C ASN A 610 -44.12 14.50 13.17
N GLY A 611 -44.64 13.73 12.21
CA GLY A 611 -45.10 14.22 10.92
C GLY A 611 -44.01 14.37 9.86
N ALA A 612 -42.89 13.62 9.96
CA ALA A 612 -41.94 13.51 8.85
C ALA A 612 -42.57 12.79 7.67
N ASP A 613 -42.40 13.34 6.46
CA ASP A 613 -42.96 12.75 5.24
C ASP A 613 -41.91 11.90 4.50
N PRO A 614 -42.09 10.56 4.42
CA PRO A 614 -41.17 9.65 3.73
C PRO A 614 -41.24 9.74 2.19
N SER A 615 -42.28 10.40 1.64
CA SER A 615 -42.49 10.55 0.20
C SER A 615 -41.67 11.69 -0.42
N LEU A 616 -41.15 12.60 0.41
CA LEU A 616 -40.35 13.73 -0.04
C LEU A 616 -39.10 13.25 -0.78
N ARG A 617 -38.78 13.94 -1.88
CA ARG A 617 -37.69 13.59 -2.78
C ARG A 617 -36.61 14.67 -2.76
N ASP A 618 -35.36 14.25 -2.80
CA ASP A 618 -34.25 15.15 -3.07
C ASP A 618 -34.23 15.64 -4.53
N LYS A 619 -33.28 16.51 -4.88
CA LYS A 619 -33.13 17.03 -6.24
C LYS A 619 -32.81 15.95 -7.29
N GLN A 620 -32.35 14.78 -6.87
CA GLN A 620 -32.08 13.63 -7.74
C GLN A 620 -33.30 12.69 -7.85
N GLY A 621 -34.36 12.93 -7.08
CA GLY A 621 -35.57 12.12 -7.05
C GLY A 621 -35.55 11.00 -6.01
N TYR A 622 -34.53 10.92 -5.15
CA TYR A 622 -34.39 9.87 -4.14
C TYR A 622 -35.20 10.20 -2.88
N THR A 623 -35.86 9.17 -2.35
CA THR A 623 -36.62 9.19 -1.08
C THR A 623 -35.79 8.62 0.08
N ALA A 624 -36.28 8.74 1.32
CA ALA A 624 -35.65 8.15 2.50
C ALA A 624 -35.38 6.63 2.36
N VAL A 625 -36.25 5.89 1.67
CA VAL A 625 -36.08 4.45 1.38
C VAL A 625 -34.82 4.19 0.55
N HIS A 626 -34.52 5.05 -0.43
CA HIS A 626 -33.31 4.92 -1.25
C HIS A 626 -32.04 5.14 -0.43
N TYR A 627 -32.07 6.08 0.53
CA TYR A 627 -30.97 6.30 1.45
C TYR A 627 -30.81 5.11 2.42
N ALA A 628 -31.88 4.59 3.01
CA ALA A 628 -31.81 3.41 3.87
C ALA A 628 -31.23 2.18 3.13
N ALA A 629 -31.67 1.94 1.89
CA ALA A 629 -31.17 0.86 1.04
C ALA A 629 -29.70 1.04 0.63
N ALA A 630 -29.28 2.28 0.36
CA ALA A 630 -27.89 2.59 0.00
C ALA A 630 -26.90 2.40 1.17
N TYR A 631 -27.36 2.53 2.42
CA TYR A 631 -26.55 2.38 3.63
C TYR A 631 -26.74 1.04 4.35
N GLY A 632 -27.72 0.22 3.96
CA GLY A 632 -27.89 -1.15 4.46
C GLY A 632 -28.63 -1.28 5.79
N ASN A 633 -29.33 -0.23 6.24
CA ASN A 633 -30.05 -0.22 7.52
C ASN A 633 -31.37 -1.00 7.44
N ARG A 634 -31.35 -2.31 7.71
CA ARG A 634 -32.53 -3.18 7.57
C ARG A 634 -33.75 -2.72 8.38
N GLN A 635 -33.58 -2.39 9.66
CA GLN A 635 -34.70 -2.02 10.54
C GLN A 635 -35.34 -0.69 10.14
N ASN A 636 -34.52 0.31 9.77
CA ASN A 636 -35.02 1.59 9.26
C ASN A 636 -35.74 1.39 7.93
N LEU A 637 -35.24 0.48 7.09
CA LEU A 637 -35.86 0.14 5.82
C LEU A 637 -37.22 -0.53 6.02
N GLU A 638 -37.33 -1.53 6.90
CA GLU A 638 -38.59 -2.20 7.25
C GLU A 638 -39.64 -1.19 7.75
N LEU A 639 -39.27 -0.33 8.71
CA LEU A 639 -40.16 0.70 9.24
C LEU A 639 -40.61 1.69 8.16
N LEU A 640 -39.69 2.14 7.31
CA LEU A 640 -40.04 3.02 6.19
C LEU A 640 -40.95 2.31 5.20
N LEU A 641 -40.75 1.03 4.90
CA LEU A 641 -41.59 0.25 3.97
C LEU A 641 -43.01 0.05 4.53
N GLU A 642 -43.16 -0.23 5.83
CA GLU A 642 -44.46 -0.31 6.50
C GLU A 642 -45.26 1.00 6.36
N MET A 643 -44.60 2.15 6.54
CA MET A 643 -45.24 3.45 6.47
C MET A 643 -45.41 3.99 5.04
N SER A 644 -44.60 3.54 4.09
CA SER A 644 -44.57 4.03 2.70
C SER A 644 -45.22 3.08 1.68
N PHE A 645 -45.90 2.02 2.11
CA PHE A 645 -46.52 1.00 1.26
C PHE A 645 -47.46 1.57 0.18
N ASN A 646 -48.07 2.73 0.43
CA ASN A 646 -48.93 3.43 -0.55
C ASN A 646 -48.17 4.28 -1.59
N CYS A 647 -46.84 4.43 -1.48
CA CYS A 647 -46.05 5.33 -2.32
C CYS A 647 -45.14 4.62 -3.33
N LEU A 648 -44.89 3.31 -3.18
CA LEU A 648 -43.96 2.57 -4.04
C LEU A 648 -44.47 2.39 -5.48
N GLU A 649 -45.79 2.39 -5.69
CA GLU A 649 -46.40 2.22 -7.03
C GLU A 649 -46.10 3.40 -7.99
N ASP A 650 -45.87 4.61 -7.47
CA ASP A 650 -45.56 5.82 -8.26
C ASP A 650 -44.05 6.12 -8.38
N VAL A 651 -43.18 5.32 -7.77
CA VAL A 651 -41.71 5.55 -7.70
C VAL A 651 -41.00 5.18 -9.01
N GLU A 652 -41.59 4.32 -9.84
CA GLU A 652 -40.89 3.67 -10.95
C GLU A 652 -40.80 4.51 -12.24
N SER A 653 -41.65 5.54 -12.40
CA SER A 653 -41.76 6.27 -13.67
C SER A 653 -40.81 7.49 -13.81
N THR A 654 -40.24 7.99 -12.70
CA THR A 654 -39.49 9.26 -12.67
C THR A 654 -38.09 9.18 -12.05
N VAL A 655 -37.74 8.08 -11.37
CA VAL A 655 -36.46 7.91 -10.66
C VAL A 655 -35.48 7.07 -11.50
N PRO A 656 -34.20 7.46 -11.65
CA PRO A 656 -33.27 6.77 -12.55
C PRO A 656 -32.78 5.40 -12.06
N VAL A 657 -32.92 5.09 -10.76
CA VAL A 657 -32.38 3.91 -10.06
C VAL A 657 -33.27 3.53 -8.86
N SER A 658 -33.74 2.28 -8.75
CA SER A 658 -34.57 1.84 -7.61
C SER A 658 -33.74 1.52 -6.35
N PRO A 659 -34.37 1.45 -5.14
CA PRO A 659 -33.66 1.11 -3.90
C PRO A 659 -32.95 -0.25 -3.98
N LEU A 660 -33.56 -1.22 -4.67
CA LEU A 660 -32.99 -2.56 -4.89
C LEU A 660 -31.63 -2.50 -5.60
N HIS A 661 -31.50 -1.61 -6.60
CA HIS A 661 -30.24 -1.41 -7.32
C HIS A 661 -29.15 -0.80 -6.42
N LEU A 662 -29.52 0.11 -5.52
CA LEU A 662 -28.57 0.74 -4.59
C LEU A 662 -28.08 -0.25 -3.52
N ALA A 663 -28.98 -1.08 -2.96
CA ALA A 663 -28.62 -2.13 -2.02
C ALA A 663 -27.68 -3.16 -2.68
N ALA A 664 -28.02 -3.62 -3.89
CA ALA A 664 -27.21 -4.57 -4.65
C ALA A 664 -25.84 -4.02 -5.05
N TYR A 665 -25.77 -2.73 -5.45
CA TYR A 665 -24.51 -2.08 -5.82
C TYR A 665 -23.56 -1.89 -4.64
N ASN A 666 -24.08 -1.61 -3.44
CA ASN A 666 -23.27 -1.43 -2.23
C ASN A 666 -23.01 -2.75 -1.48
N GLY A 667 -23.66 -3.85 -1.87
CA GLY A 667 -23.44 -5.18 -1.29
C GLY A 667 -24.16 -5.41 0.04
N HIS A 668 -25.27 -4.72 0.30
CA HIS A 668 -26.01 -4.85 1.56
C HIS A 668 -27.03 -5.99 1.51
N CYS A 669 -26.61 -7.21 1.87
CA CYS A 669 -27.41 -8.44 1.77
C CYS A 669 -28.71 -8.40 2.60
N GLU A 670 -28.64 -7.97 3.86
CA GLU A 670 -29.80 -7.91 4.77
C GLU A 670 -30.86 -6.90 4.31
N ALA A 671 -30.45 -5.71 3.84
CA ALA A 671 -31.37 -4.73 3.28
C ALA A 671 -31.96 -5.21 1.95
N LEU A 672 -31.15 -5.89 1.13
CA LEU A 672 -31.61 -6.50 -0.12
C LEU A 672 -32.65 -7.59 0.12
N LYS A 673 -32.49 -8.38 1.19
CA LYS A 673 -33.44 -9.41 1.60
C LYS A 673 -34.79 -8.82 2.02
N ALA A 674 -34.79 -7.78 2.87
CA ALA A 674 -36.01 -7.08 3.27
C ALA A 674 -36.72 -6.44 2.05
N LEU A 675 -35.98 -5.89 1.09
CA LEU A 675 -36.53 -5.40 -0.17
C LEU A 675 -37.06 -6.54 -1.05
N ALA A 676 -36.38 -7.69 -1.11
CA ALA A 676 -36.81 -8.82 -1.94
C ALA A 676 -38.06 -9.52 -1.39
N GLU A 677 -38.26 -9.52 -0.06
CA GLU A 677 -39.46 -10.04 0.59
C GLU A 677 -40.69 -9.14 0.37
N THR A 678 -40.48 -7.83 0.19
CA THR A 678 -41.55 -6.82 0.06
C THR A 678 -41.88 -6.44 -1.38
N LEU A 679 -40.91 -6.52 -2.31
CA LEU A 679 -41.10 -6.11 -3.71
C LEU A 679 -41.67 -7.24 -4.58
N VAL A 680 -42.65 -6.87 -5.42
CA VAL A 680 -43.33 -7.80 -6.35
C VAL A 680 -42.47 -8.12 -7.58
N ASN A 681 -41.51 -7.27 -7.95
CA ASN A 681 -40.65 -7.46 -9.13
C ASN A 681 -39.17 -7.17 -8.79
N LEU A 682 -38.32 -8.17 -8.95
CA LEU A 682 -36.86 -8.07 -8.72
C LEU A 682 -36.07 -7.70 -9.98
N ASP A 683 -36.68 -7.82 -11.15
CA ASP A 683 -36.05 -7.59 -12.46
C ASP A 683 -36.26 -6.15 -12.98
N VAL A 684 -36.46 -5.21 -12.05
CA VAL A 684 -36.51 -3.77 -12.37
C VAL A 684 -35.21 -3.36 -13.05
N ARG A 685 -35.31 -2.49 -14.06
CA ARG A 685 -34.18 -2.08 -14.89
C ARG A 685 -33.87 -0.61 -14.69
N ASP A 686 -32.60 -0.28 -14.49
CA ASP A 686 -32.14 1.10 -14.49
C ASP A 686 -32.22 1.73 -15.91
N HIS A 687 -31.90 3.03 -16.03
CA HIS A 687 -31.79 3.74 -17.31
C HIS A 687 -30.86 3.06 -18.35
N LYS A 688 -29.84 2.31 -17.92
CA LYS A 688 -28.92 1.51 -18.76
C LYS A 688 -29.47 0.11 -19.08
N GLY A 689 -30.58 -0.27 -18.47
CA GLY A 689 -31.23 -1.56 -18.63
C GLY A 689 -30.64 -2.67 -17.77
N ARG A 690 -29.84 -2.35 -16.75
CA ARG A 690 -29.21 -3.27 -15.81
C ARG A 690 -30.18 -3.61 -14.68
N THR A 691 -30.14 -4.85 -14.20
CA THR A 691 -30.91 -5.32 -13.04
C THR A 691 -30.08 -5.22 -11.76
N ALA A 692 -30.72 -5.35 -10.60
CA ALA A 692 -30.02 -5.46 -9.32
C ALA A 692 -29.03 -6.64 -9.30
N LEU A 693 -29.41 -7.79 -9.88
CA LEU A 693 -28.54 -8.96 -10.01
C LEU A 693 -27.28 -8.65 -10.81
N TYR A 694 -27.41 -7.91 -11.92
CA TYR A 694 -26.26 -7.47 -12.71
C TYR A 694 -25.30 -6.58 -11.93
N LEU A 695 -25.82 -5.66 -11.10
CA LEU A 695 -24.99 -4.77 -10.29
C LEU A 695 -24.28 -5.52 -9.15
N ALA A 696 -24.97 -6.47 -8.52
CA ALA A 696 -24.38 -7.33 -7.48
C ALA A 696 -23.23 -8.17 -8.06
N THR A 697 -23.42 -8.76 -9.25
CA THR A 697 -22.36 -9.54 -9.91
C THR A 697 -21.22 -8.67 -10.44
N GLU A 698 -21.51 -7.46 -10.92
CA GLU A 698 -20.47 -6.49 -11.31
C GLU A 698 -19.58 -6.14 -10.10
N ARG A 699 -20.16 -6.03 -8.90
CA ARG A 699 -19.46 -5.68 -7.66
C ARG A 699 -18.80 -6.86 -6.95
N GLY A 700 -19.18 -8.09 -7.29
CA GLY A 700 -18.68 -9.31 -6.63
C GLY A 700 -19.34 -9.61 -5.28
N ALA A 701 -20.53 -9.08 -5.02
CA ALA A 701 -21.25 -9.31 -3.77
C ALA A 701 -21.98 -10.67 -3.81
N SER A 702 -21.25 -11.76 -3.54
CA SER A 702 -21.74 -13.15 -3.64
C SER A 702 -22.99 -13.42 -2.80
N GLU A 703 -23.04 -12.92 -1.56
CA GLU A 703 -24.21 -13.04 -0.69
C GLU A 703 -25.46 -12.34 -1.27
N CYS A 704 -25.29 -11.16 -1.86
CA CYS A 704 -26.37 -10.43 -2.53
C CYS A 704 -26.86 -11.17 -3.77
N VAL A 705 -25.94 -11.77 -4.53
CA VAL A 705 -26.27 -12.64 -5.68
C VAL A 705 -27.09 -13.83 -5.20
N GLN A 706 -26.68 -14.50 -4.12
CA GLN A 706 -27.39 -15.63 -3.54
C GLN A 706 -28.82 -15.26 -3.12
N VAL A 707 -28.99 -14.13 -2.41
CA VAL A 707 -30.32 -13.64 -1.99
C VAL A 707 -31.20 -13.34 -3.19
N LEU A 708 -30.70 -12.67 -4.23
CA LEU A 708 -31.49 -12.37 -5.42
C LEU A 708 -31.87 -13.64 -6.18
N THR A 709 -30.95 -14.59 -6.34
CA THR A 709 -31.24 -15.87 -7.01
C THR A 709 -32.22 -16.74 -6.23
N SER A 710 -32.16 -16.76 -4.90
CA SER A 710 -33.07 -17.55 -4.07
C SER A 710 -34.51 -17.01 -4.10
N HIS A 711 -34.67 -15.71 -4.33
CA HIS A 711 -35.98 -15.06 -4.49
C HIS A 711 -36.44 -15.01 -5.96
N GLY A 712 -35.73 -15.68 -6.88
CA GLY A 712 -36.16 -15.86 -8.27
C GLY A 712 -35.78 -14.75 -9.25
N ALA A 713 -34.77 -13.93 -8.96
CA ALA A 713 -34.27 -12.93 -9.91
C ALA A 713 -33.70 -13.58 -11.18
N SER A 714 -33.96 -12.98 -12.35
CA SER A 714 -33.60 -13.58 -13.63
C SER A 714 -32.14 -13.32 -14.01
N ALA A 715 -31.37 -14.40 -14.16
CA ALA A 715 -29.99 -14.36 -14.70
C ALA A 715 -29.92 -14.11 -16.21
N LEU A 716 -31.07 -14.06 -16.90
CA LEU A 716 -31.15 -13.96 -18.37
C LEU A 716 -31.33 -12.53 -18.88
N VAL A 717 -31.60 -11.57 -17.98
CA VAL A 717 -31.85 -10.19 -18.37
C VAL A 717 -30.58 -9.53 -18.88
N LYS A 718 -30.69 -8.88 -20.05
CA LYS A 718 -29.56 -8.27 -20.76
C LYS A 718 -29.53 -6.75 -20.58
N GLU A 719 -28.35 -6.20 -20.31
CA GLU A 719 -28.12 -4.75 -20.33
C GLU A 719 -28.36 -4.18 -21.75
N ARG A 720 -28.91 -2.96 -21.88
CA ARG A 720 -29.24 -2.37 -23.19
C ARG A 720 -28.04 -2.18 -24.11
N LYS A 721 -26.88 -1.79 -23.55
CA LYS A 721 -25.71 -1.39 -24.36
C LYS A 721 -24.93 -2.58 -24.93
N ARG A 722 -24.47 -3.49 -24.07
CA ARG A 722 -23.61 -4.62 -24.47
C ARG A 722 -24.36 -5.94 -24.63
N LYS A 723 -25.66 -5.97 -24.28
CA LYS A 723 -26.46 -7.20 -24.19
C LYS A 723 -25.86 -8.25 -23.26
N TRP A 724 -25.08 -7.81 -22.26
CA TRP A 724 -24.46 -8.66 -21.26
C TRP A 724 -25.48 -9.10 -20.22
N THR A 725 -25.41 -10.39 -19.86
CA THR A 725 -26.14 -10.95 -18.71
C THR A 725 -25.30 -10.78 -17.43
N PRO A 726 -25.89 -10.93 -16.24
CA PRO A 726 -25.14 -10.97 -14.98
C PRO A 726 -23.97 -11.95 -14.98
N LEU A 727 -24.09 -13.08 -15.67
CA LEU A 727 -23.02 -14.07 -15.86
C LEU A 727 -21.83 -13.52 -16.67
N HIS A 728 -22.09 -12.73 -17.72
CA HIS A 728 -21.03 -12.07 -18.48
C HIS A 728 -20.30 -11.02 -17.63
N ALA A 729 -21.01 -10.32 -16.74
CA ALA A 729 -20.41 -9.36 -15.82
C ALA A 729 -19.54 -10.06 -14.75
N ALA A 730 -20.01 -11.18 -14.20
CA ALA A 730 -19.25 -11.98 -13.24
C ALA A 730 -17.94 -12.50 -13.84
N ALA A 731 -18.00 -13.05 -15.05
CA ALA A 731 -16.83 -13.55 -15.77
C ALA A 731 -15.85 -12.44 -16.19
N ALA A 732 -16.36 -11.27 -16.58
CA ALA A 732 -15.52 -10.12 -16.92
C ALA A 732 -14.80 -9.53 -15.70
N ASN A 733 -15.35 -9.65 -14.49
CA ASN A 733 -14.73 -9.07 -13.28
C ASN A 733 -13.99 -10.09 -12.42
N GLY A 734 -13.99 -11.37 -12.79
CA GLY A 734 -13.26 -12.42 -12.06
C GLY A 734 -13.96 -12.94 -10.81
N ASN A 735 -15.28 -12.78 -10.70
CA ASN A 735 -16.03 -13.11 -9.50
C ASN A 735 -16.44 -14.59 -9.50
N THR A 736 -15.55 -15.48 -9.06
CA THR A 736 -15.71 -16.94 -9.03
C THR A 736 -16.95 -17.40 -8.25
N ASP A 737 -17.18 -16.86 -7.06
CA ASP A 737 -18.32 -17.23 -6.21
C ASP A 737 -19.67 -16.85 -6.84
N SER A 738 -19.74 -15.65 -7.41
CA SER A 738 -20.94 -15.18 -8.12
C SER A 738 -21.18 -16.00 -9.39
N LEU A 739 -20.12 -16.45 -10.05
CA LEU A 739 -20.20 -17.32 -11.20
C LEU A 739 -20.76 -18.69 -10.81
N HIS A 740 -20.27 -19.29 -9.72
CA HIS A 740 -20.75 -20.56 -9.19
C HIS A 740 -22.27 -20.58 -8.90
N LEU A 741 -22.86 -19.41 -8.57
CA LEU A 741 -24.29 -19.26 -8.29
C LEU A 741 -25.17 -19.06 -9.55
N LEU A 742 -24.58 -18.76 -10.72
CA LEU A 742 -25.33 -18.31 -11.92
C LEU A 742 -25.23 -19.25 -13.13
N ILE A 743 -24.39 -20.29 -13.06
CA ILE A 743 -23.96 -21.13 -14.20
C ILE A 743 -25.09 -21.95 -14.86
N ASP A 744 -26.29 -22.04 -14.27
CA ASP A 744 -27.41 -22.78 -14.86
C ASP A 744 -27.96 -22.16 -16.18
N SER A 745 -27.36 -21.08 -16.70
CA SER A 745 -27.92 -20.32 -17.84
C SER A 745 -26.90 -19.80 -18.88
N GLY A 746 -26.45 -20.67 -19.79
CA GLY A 746 -26.19 -20.33 -21.20
C GLY A 746 -24.96 -19.48 -21.60
N GLU A 747 -24.71 -19.42 -22.91
CA GLU A 747 -23.41 -19.44 -23.60
C GLU A 747 -22.50 -18.17 -23.58
N THR A 748 -21.18 -18.45 -23.61
CA THR A 748 -19.97 -17.61 -23.89
C THR A 748 -19.45 -16.54 -22.90
N PRO A 749 -19.56 -16.68 -21.57
CA PRO A 749 -18.78 -15.88 -20.62
C PRO A 749 -17.27 -16.18 -20.66
N LEU A 750 -16.88 -17.36 -21.18
CA LEU A 750 -15.50 -17.87 -21.21
C LEU A 750 -14.51 -16.91 -21.92
N MET A 751 -14.88 -16.39 -23.08
CA MET A 751 -14.01 -15.46 -23.83
C MET A 751 -13.75 -14.15 -23.08
N LEU A 752 -14.72 -13.67 -22.28
CA LEU A 752 -14.56 -12.45 -21.50
C LEU A 752 -13.65 -12.66 -20.29
N ALA A 753 -13.74 -13.82 -19.63
CA ALA A 753 -12.82 -14.19 -18.56
C ALA A 753 -11.36 -14.24 -19.06
N ILE A 754 -11.14 -14.82 -20.24
CA ILE A 754 -9.80 -14.91 -20.85
C ILE A 754 -9.28 -13.54 -21.29
N MET A 755 -10.15 -12.70 -21.86
CA MET A 755 -9.77 -11.33 -22.25
C MET A 755 -9.26 -10.49 -21.08
N ASN A 756 -9.74 -10.75 -19.87
CA ASN A 756 -9.34 -10.04 -18.66
C ASN A 756 -8.36 -10.83 -17.77
N GLY A 757 -7.95 -12.03 -18.19
CA GLY A 757 -6.92 -12.84 -17.51
C GLY A 757 -7.37 -13.55 -16.24
N HIS A 758 -8.66 -13.89 -16.11
CA HIS A 758 -9.21 -14.53 -14.90
C HIS A 758 -9.14 -16.06 -14.97
N VAL A 759 -7.98 -16.64 -14.66
CA VAL A 759 -7.69 -18.08 -14.76
C VAL A 759 -8.68 -18.95 -13.96
N ASP A 760 -8.97 -18.59 -12.71
CA ASP A 760 -9.89 -19.36 -11.85
C ASP A 760 -11.32 -19.40 -12.43
N CYS A 761 -11.78 -18.29 -13.03
CA CYS A 761 -13.07 -18.25 -13.72
C CYS A 761 -13.06 -19.10 -14.99
N VAL A 762 -11.92 -19.21 -15.68
CA VAL A 762 -11.77 -20.06 -16.87
C VAL A 762 -11.88 -21.53 -16.48
N HIS A 763 -11.15 -21.99 -15.47
CA HIS A 763 -11.27 -23.36 -14.96
C HIS A 763 -12.70 -23.68 -14.53
N LEU A 764 -13.33 -22.79 -13.73
CA LEU A 764 -14.68 -23.02 -13.23
C LEU A 764 -15.72 -23.09 -14.37
N LEU A 765 -15.57 -22.29 -15.42
CA LEU A 765 -16.45 -22.33 -16.58
C LEU A 765 -16.24 -23.62 -17.41
N LEU A 766 -14.99 -24.06 -17.57
CA LEU A 766 -14.64 -25.29 -18.32
C LEU A 766 -15.11 -26.55 -17.57
N ASP A 767 -14.87 -26.64 -16.26
CA ASP A 767 -15.33 -27.74 -15.40
C ASP A 767 -16.85 -27.93 -15.44
N LYS A 768 -17.59 -26.85 -15.65
CA LYS A 768 -19.05 -26.83 -15.72
C LYS A 768 -19.60 -27.04 -17.13
N GLY A 769 -18.75 -27.37 -18.10
CA GLY A 769 -19.16 -27.76 -19.45
C GLY A 769 -19.27 -26.61 -20.45
N SER A 770 -18.62 -25.47 -20.21
CA SER A 770 -18.50 -24.43 -21.24
C SER A 770 -17.69 -24.96 -22.43
N THR A 771 -18.21 -24.77 -23.64
CA THR A 771 -17.52 -25.19 -24.87
C THR A 771 -16.32 -24.28 -25.15
N ALA A 772 -15.09 -24.83 -25.06
CA ALA A 772 -13.86 -24.10 -25.34
C ALA A 772 -13.78 -23.61 -26.81
N ASP A 773 -14.38 -24.37 -27.72
CA ASP A 773 -14.40 -24.10 -29.17
C ASP A 773 -15.57 -23.22 -29.63
N ALA A 774 -16.38 -22.69 -28.70
CA ALA A 774 -17.40 -21.72 -29.07
C ALA A 774 -16.75 -20.55 -29.83
N ALA A 775 -17.33 -20.17 -30.97
CA ALA A 775 -16.79 -19.13 -31.82
C ALA A 775 -17.65 -17.86 -31.76
N ASP A 776 -17.00 -16.68 -31.75
CA ASP A 776 -17.69 -15.41 -31.85
C ASP A 776 -18.23 -15.16 -33.27
N LYS A 777 -18.94 -14.04 -33.50
CA LYS A 777 -19.45 -13.67 -34.83
C LYS A 777 -18.39 -13.57 -35.93
N ARG A 778 -17.11 -13.52 -35.56
CA ARG A 778 -15.95 -13.49 -36.46
C ARG A 778 -15.23 -14.84 -36.52
N GLY A 779 -15.82 -15.92 -36.00
CA GLY A 779 -15.20 -17.24 -35.98
C GLY A 779 -14.06 -17.39 -34.97
N ARG A 780 -13.86 -16.43 -34.05
CA ARG A 780 -12.75 -16.49 -33.08
C ARG A 780 -13.16 -17.28 -31.85
N THR A 781 -12.36 -18.27 -31.50
CA THR A 781 -12.52 -19.10 -30.29
C THR A 781 -11.88 -18.47 -29.06
N ALA A 782 -12.07 -19.10 -27.89
CA ALA A 782 -11.39 -18.76 -26.65
C ALA A 782 -9.85 -18.72 -26.80
N LEU A 783 -9.29 -19.69 -27.55
CA LEU A 783 -7.85 -19.78 -27.82
C LEU A 783 -7.31 -18.56 -28.56
N HIS A 784 -8.07 -18.04 -29.53
CA HIS A 784 -7.69 -16.80 -30.25
C HIS A 784 -7.62 -15.59 -29.31
N ARG A 785 -8.47 -15.54 -28.28
CA ARG A 785 -8.47 -14.43 -27.31
C ARG A 785 -7.29 -14.55 -26.35
N GLY A 786 -7.02 -15.75 -25.87
CA GLY A 786 -5.85 -15.99 -25.02
C GLY A 786 -4.53 -15.76 -25.75
N ALA A 787 -4.46 -16.09 -27.05
CA ALA A 787 -3.31 -15.80 -27.89
C ALA A 787 -3.06 -14.29 -28.11
N VAL A 788 -4.11 -13.47 -28.02
CA VAL A 788 -3.98 -12.00 -28.07
C VAL A 788 -3.58 -11.43 -26.72
N THR A 789 -4.13 -11.96 -25.62
CA THR A 789 -3.85 -11.46 -24.27
C THR A 789 -2.48 -11.86 -23.74
N GLY A 790 -1.93 -12.97 -24.22
CA GLY A 790 -0.62 -13.47 -23.76
C GLY A 790 -0.67 -14.20 -22.42
N CYS A 791 -1.87 -14.56 -21.94
CA CYS A 791 -2.02 -15.27 -20.66
C CYS A 791 -1.77 -16.77 -20.86
N GLU A 792 -0.58 -17.23 -20.45
CA GLU A 792 -0.15 -18.63 -20.53
C GLU A 792 -1.08 -19.55 -19.73
N ASP A 793 -1.40 -19.20 -18.49
CA ASP A 793 -2.22 -20.02 -17.59
C ASP A 793 -3.64 -20.25 -18.14
N CYS A 794 -4.27 -19.21 -18.73
CA CYS A 794 -5.56 -19.35 -19.40
C CYS A 794 -5.47 -20.25 -20.64
N LEU A 795 -4.34 -20.24 -21.36
CA LEU A 795 -4.13 -21.11 -22.50
C LEU A 795 -3.90 -22.55 -22.09
N ALA A 796 -3.07 -22.77 -21.07
CA ALA A 796 -2.86 -24.09 -20.48
C ALA A 796 -4.19 -24.69 -20.04
N ALA A 797 -5.01 -23.91 -19.33
CA ALA A 797 -6.36 -24.34 -18.93
C ALA A 797 -7.24 -24.73 -20.13
N LEU A 798 -7.19 -23.99 -21.25
CA LEU A 798 -7.96 -24.37 -22.44
C LEU A 798 -7.44 -25.66 -23.10
N LEU A 799 -6.11 -25.82 -23.16
CA LEU A 799 -5.47 -26.99 -23.75
C LEU A 799 -5.69 -28.26 -22.90
N ASP A 800 -5.67 -28.13 -21.57
CA ASP A 800 -5.98 -29.23 -20.64
C ASP A 800 -7.42 -29.75 -20.79
N HIS A 801 -8.33 -28.90 -21.27
CA HIS A 801 -9.73 -29.24 -21.57
C HIS A 801 -9.98 -29.49 -23.09
N ASP A 802 -8.96 -29.99 -23.80
CA ASP A 802 -9.02 -30.44 -25.21
C ASP A 802 -9.46 -29.36 -26.22
N ALA A 803 -9.15 -28.07 -25.99
CA ALA A 803 -9.46 -27.02 -26.97
C ALA A 803 -8.70 -27.20 -28.30
N PHE A 804 -9.40 -27.01 -29.43
CA PHE A 804 -8.79 -27.24 -30.73
C PHE A 804 -7.79 -26.13 -31.12
N VAL A 805 -6.51 -26.50 -31.21
CA VAL A 805 -5.38 -25.57 -31.42
C VAL A 805 -5.39 -24.92 -32.81
N LEU A 806 -5.76 -25.67 -33.83
CA LEU A 806 -5.77 -25.23 -35.24
C LEU A 806 -7.11 -24.62 -35.66
N CYS A 807 -7.89 -24.09 -34.70
CA CYS A 807 -9.12 -23.39 -35.01
C CYS A 807 -8.85 -22.18 -35.91
N ARG A 808 -9.72 -21.97 -36.91
CA ARG A 808 -9.57 -20.89 -37.89
C ARG A 808 -10.65 -19.85 -37.72
N ASP A 809 -10.26 -18.58 -37.73
CA ASP A 809 -11.21 -17.47 -37.83
C ASP A 809 -11.79 -17.34 -39.26
N PHE A 810 -12.69 -16.38 -39.48
CA PHE A 810 -13.29 -16.14 -40.80
C PHE A 810 -12.28 -15.81 -41.93
N LYS A 811 -11.04 -15.43 -41.60
CA LYS A 811 -9.95 -15.19 -42.55
C LYS A 811 -8.98 -16.38 -42.67
N GLY A 812 -9.28 -17.49 -42.00
CA GLY A 812 -8.44 -18.68 -41.99
C GLY A 812 -7.27 -18.59 -41.01
N ARG A 813 -7.21 -17.56 -40.15
CA ARG A 813 -6.08 -17.35 -39.23
C ARG A 813 -6.26 -18.21 -38.00
N THR A 814 -5.15 -18.81 -37.56
CA THR A 814 -5.09 -19.62 -36.34
C THR A 814 -4.61 -18.81 -35.13
N PRO A 815 -4.79 -19.29 -33.90
CA PRO A 815 -4.25 -18.67 -32.68
C PRO A 815 -2.73 -18.42 -32.76
N ILE A 816 -1.98 -19.29 -33.46
CA ILE A 816 -0.54 -19.14 -33.71
C ILE A 816 -0.23 -17.84 -34.48
N HIS A 817 -1.08 -17.46 -35.45
CA HIS A 817 -0.93 -16.20 -36.18
C HIS A 817 -1.12 -14.98 -35.25
N PHE A 818 -2.07 -15.05 -34.32
CA PHE A 818 -2.30 -13.98 -33.35
C PHE A 818 -1.17 -13.88 -32.32
N ALA A 819 -0.68 -15.01 -31.80
CA ALA A 819 0.46 -15.04 -30.88
C ALA A 819 1.72 -14.45 -31.54
N SER A 820 1.96 -14.80 -32.81
CA SER A 820 3.09 -14.29 -33.61
C SER A 820 2.95 -12.80 -33.93
N ALA A 821 1.72 -12.32 -34.19
CA ALA A 821 1.45 -10.90 -34.43
C ALA A 821 1.53 -10.03 -33.15
N CYS A 822 1.32 -10.62 -31.97
CA CYS A 822 1.35 -9.92 -30.69
C CYS A 822 2.69 -10.04 -29.94
N GLY A 823 3.58 -10.93 -30.36
CA GLY A 823 4.91 -11.10 -29.77
C GLY A 823 4.95 -11.94 -28.49
N HIS A 824 3.96 -12.80 -28.27
CA HIS A 824 3.88 -13.60 -27.04
C HIS A 824 4.65 -14.91 -27.19
N LEU A 825 5.96 -14.89 -26.86
CA LEU A 825 6.88 -16.01 -27.06
C LEU A 825 6.45 -17.32 -26.36
N GLU A 826 6.14 -17.27 -25.07
CA GLU A 826 5.80 -18.49 -24.30
C GLU A 826 4.44 -19.07 -24.70
N VAL A 827 3.47 -18.21 -25.04
CA VAL A 827 2.20 -18.63 -25.64
C VAL A 827 2.41 -19.26 -27.01
N LEU A 828 3.28 -18.69 -27.85
CA LEU A 828 3.61 -19.26 -29.15
C LEU A 828 4.27 -20.64 -28.99
N ARG A 829 5.18 -20.79 -28.04
CA ARG A 829 5.86 -22.05 -27.72
C ARG A 829 4.88 -23.13 -27.24
N THR A 830 3.94 -22.79 -26.36
CA THR A 830 2.92 -23.74 -25.89
C THR A 830 1.96 -24.15 -27.01
N LEU A 831 1.50 -23.20 -27.83
CA LEU A 831 0.65 -23.49 -29.00
C LEU A 831 1.37 -24.34 -30.05
N LEU A 832 2.65 -24.11 -30.31
CA LEU A 832 3.43 -24.91 -31.27
C LEU A 832 3.66 -26.33 -30.76
N ARG A 833 3.97 -26.51 -29.46
CA ARG A 833 4.06 -27.84 -28.85
C ARG A 833 2.74 -28.60 -28.96
N ALA A 834 1.62 -27.93 -28.71
CA ALA A 834 0.30 -28.54 -28.82
C ALA A 834 -0.06 -28.86 -30.28
N ALA A 835 0.25 -27.97 -31.22
CA ALA A 835 0.04 -28.20 -32.66
C ALA A 835 0.84 -29.39 -33.23
N LEU A 836 2.06 -29.64 -32.73
CA LEU A 836 2.87 -30.81 -33.12
C LEU A 836 2.24 -32.15 -32.71
N SER A 837 1.32 -32.14 -31.73
CA SER A 837 0.58 -33.34 -31.31
C SER A 837 -0.62 -33.65 -32.21
N THR A 838 -1.01 -32.69 -33.06
CA THR A 838 -2.10 -32.81 -34.04
C THR A 838 -1.53 -33.05 -35.45
N ASP A 839 -2.34 -33.63 -36.35
CA ASP A 839 -1.92 -34.16 -37.66
C ASP A 839 -1.11 -33.12 -38.49
N PRO A 840 0.07 -33.47 -39.08
CA PRO A 840 1.02 -32.49 -39.63
C PRO A 840 0.66 -31.90 -41.01
N LEU A 841 -0.53 -32.20 -41.53
CA LEU A 841 -0.89 -32.00 -42.94
C LEU A 841 -1.80 -30.79 -43.21
N ASP A 842 -2.22 -30.06 -42.18
CA ASP A 842 -3.11 -28.91 -42.36
C ASP A 842 -2.32 -27.59 -42.44
N ALA A 843 -2.36 -26.96 -43.60
CA ALA A 843 -1.49 -25.85 -44.00
C ALA A 843 -1.52 -24.70 -42.99
N VAL A 844 -0.34 -24.31 -42.50
CA VAL A 844 -0.06 -23.28 -41.47
C VAL A 844 -0.35 -21.85 -41.99
N VAL A 845 -0.96 -21.69 -43.15
CA VAL A 845 -1.23 -20.40 -43.80
C VAL A 845 -2.70 -19.99 -43.68
N ASP A 846 -2.93 -18.69 -43.57
CA ASP A 846 -4.27 -18.11 -43.67
C ASP A 846 -4.84 -18.21 -45.10
N TYR A 847 -6.12 -17.84 -45.29
CA TYR A 847 -6.75 -17.93 -46.63
C TYR A 847 -6.11 -16.99 -47.68
N SER A 848 -5.28 -16.05 -47.26
CA SER A 848 -4.47 -15.18 -48.13
C SER A 848 -3.05 -15.72 -48.37
N GLY A 849 -2.73 -16.90 -47.84
CA GLY A 849 -1.43 -17.54 -48.01
C GLY A 849 -0.33 -16.96 -47.11
N TYR A 850 -0.64 -16.13 -46.12
CA TYR A 850 0.35 -15.63 -45.17
C TYR A 850 0.55 -16.63 -44.03
N SER A 851 1.80 -16.95 -43.75
CA SER A 851 2.21 -17.77 -42.61
C SER A 851 2.44 -16.93 -41.34
N PRO A 852 2.51 -17.52 -40.14
CA PRO A 852 2.79 -16.82 -38.89
C PRO A 852 4.10 -16.04 -38.93
N MET A 853 5.10 -16.49 -39.69
CA MET A 853 6.35 -15.76 -39.91
C MET A 853 6.12 -14.41 -40.59
N HIS A 854 5.15 -14.30 -41.49
CA HIS A 854 4.80 -13.01 -42.11
C HIS A 854 4.24 -12.03 -41.09
N TRP A 855 3.44 -12.52 -40.14
CA TRP A 855 2.83 -11.69 -39.08
C TRP A 855 3.84 -11.27 -38.00
N ALA A 856 4.78 -12.15 -37.64
CA ALA A 856 5.90 -11.82 -36.77
C ALA A 856 6.83 -10.78 -37.44
N SER A 857 7.13 -10.99 -38.72
CA SER A 857 7.97 -10.07 -39.53
C SER A 857 7.29 -8.72 -39.77
N TYR A 858 5.96 -8.70 -39.95
CA TYR A 858 5.17 -7.48 -40.08
C TYR A 858 5.25 -6.61 -38.82
N SER A 859 5.18 -7.26 -37.64
CA SER A 859 5.08 -6.58 -36.35
C SER A 859 6.44 -6.32 -35.67
N GLY A 860 7.52 -6.93 -36.18
CA GLY A 860 8.88 -6.74 -35.68
C GLY A 860 9.25 -7.60 -34.47
N HIS A 861 8.63 -8.78 -34.30
CA HIS A 861 8.89 -9.64 -33.14
C HIS A 861 10.00 -10.66 -33.43
N GLU A 862 11.23 -10.31 -33.05
CA GLU A 862 12.46 -11.10 -33.27
C GLU A 862 12.41 -12.46 -32.56
N ASP A 863 12.14 -12.50 -31.26
CA ASP A 863 12.12 -13.76 -30.48
C ASP A 863 11.09 -14.77 -31.01
N CYS A 864 9.91 -14.29 -31.42
CA CYS A 864 8.89 -15.14 -32.02
C CYS A 864 9.32 -15.67 -33.39
N LEU A 865 10.05 -14.86 -34.16
CA LEU A 865 10.56 -15.23 -35.46
C LEU A 865 11.69 -16.25 -35.33
N GLU A 866 12.61 -16.07 -34.37
CA GLU A 866 13.66 -17.03 -34.04
C GLU A 866 13.06 -18.40 -33.72
N LEU A 867 12.07 -18.45 -32.82
CA LEU A 867 11.40 -19.70 -32.45
C LEU A 867 10.68 -20.36 -33.64
N LEU A 868 10.05 -19.57 -34.52
CA LEU A 868 9.42 -20.10 -35.74
C LEU A 868 10.47 -20.65 -36.74
N LEU A 869 11.62 -19.99 -36.87
CA LEU A 869 12.73 -20.41 -37.72
C LEU A 869 13.39 -21.70 -37.21
N GLU A 870 13.54 -21.86 -35.88
CA GLU A 870 14.03 -23.10 -35.27
C GLU A 870 13.12 -24.30 -35.60
N HIS A 871 11.80 -24.11 -35.55
CA HIS A 871 10.83 -25.18 -35.71
C HIS A 871 10.55 -25.56 -37.17
N ASN A 872 10.52 -24.60 -38.10
CA ASN A 872 10.30 -24.91 -39.52
C ASN A 872 10.98 -23.88 -40.45
N PRO A 873 12.29 -24.04 -40.72
CA PRO A 873 13.08 -23.08 -41.49
C PRO A 873 12.67 -22.97 -42.97
N PHE A 874 11.80 -23.84 -43.50
CA PHE A 874 11.37 -23.84 -44.91
C PHE A 874 9.89 -23.46 -45.12
N ALA A 875 9.15 -23.13 -44.06
CA ALA A 875 7.71 -22.82 -44.13
C ALA A 875 7.36 -21.48 -44.85
N TYR A 876 8.33 -20.73 -45.34
CA TYR A 876 8.09 -19.48 -46.09
C TYR A 876 7.88 -19.71 -47.60
N LEU A 877 8.20 -20.91 -48.11
CA LEU A 877 8.04 -21.27 -49.53
C LEU A 877 6.67 -21.88 -49.85
N GLU A 878 5.91 -22.28 -48.83
CA GLU A 878 4.58 -22.86 -49.00
C GLU A 878 3.51 -21.77 -48.87
N GLY A 879 2.88 -21.43 -49.99
CA GLY A 879 1.72 -20.53 -50.03
C GLY A 879 1.93 -19.31 -50.92
N ASN A 880 2.39 -18.20 -50.32
CA ASN A 880 2.47 -16.90 -50.98
C ASN A 880 3.87 -16.61 -51.55
N PRO A 881 4.01 -16.21 -52.83
CA PRO A 881 5.29 -15.78 -53.40
C PRO A 881 5.84 -14.48 -52.76
N PHE A 882 5.02 -13.71 -52.04
CA PHE A 882 5.49 -12.58 -51.24
C PHE A 882 6.08 -13.09 -49.92
N THR A 883 7.40 -13.04 -49.78
CA THR A 883 8.11 -13.66 -48.64
C THR A 883 8.04 -12.81 -47.36
N PRO A 884 8.30 -13.40 -46.17
CA PRO A 884 8.37 -12.65 -44.91
C PRO A 884 9.40 -11.51 -44.93
N LEU A 885 10.49 -11.65 -45.69
CA LEU A 885 11.48 -10.60 -45.87
C LEU A 885 10.92 -9.38 -46.61
N HIS A 886 10.09 -9.58 -47.64
CA HIS A 886 9.39 -8.46 -48.28
C HIS A 886 8.49 -7.72 -47.27
N CYS A 887 7.87 -8.47 -46.35
CA CYS A 887 7.02 -7.92 -45.28
C CYS A 887 7.82 -7.17 -44.20
N ALA A 888 8.97 -7.68 -43.78
CA ALA A 888 9.84 -7.01 -42.81
C ALA A 888 10.38 -5.70 -43.37
N VAL A 889 10.92 -5.76 -44.60
CA VAL A 889 11.58 -4.63 -45.25
C VAL A 889 10.59 -3.49 -45.54
N ILE A 890 9.38 -3.80 -46.01
CA ILE A 890 8.36 -2.78 -46.33
C ILE A 890 7.83 -2.07 -45.09
N ASN A 891 7.84 -2.73 -43.92
CA ASN A 891 7.39 -2.17 -42.64
C ASN A 891 8.54 -1.60 -41.80
N ASN A 892 9.75 -1.46 -42.36
CA ASN A 892 10.94 -0.94 -41.68
C ASN A 892 11.34 -1.74 -40.42
N GLN A 893 11.14 -3.07 -40.44
CA GLN A 893 11.52 -3.96 -39.35
C GLN A 893 12.93 -4.51 -39.59
N ASP A 894 13.94 -3.71 -39.24
CA ASP A 894 15.34 -4.00 -39.57
C ASP A 894 15.88 -5.26 -38.88
N GLY A 895 15.55 -5.49 -37.61
CA GLY A 895 16.07 -6.63 -36.85
C GLY A 895 15.48 -7.98 -37.29
N THR A 896 14.19 -8.03 -37.60
CA THR A 896 13.58 -9.24 -38.20
C THR A 896 14.08 -9.48 -39.63
N ALA A 897 14.35 -8.41 -40.39
CA ALA A 897 14.95 -8.52 -41.71
C ALA A 897 16.39 -9.05 -41.64
N GLU A 898 17.20 -8.57 -40.68
CA GLU A 898 18.56 -9.07 -40.42
C GLU A 898 18.54 -10.56 -40.07
N MET A 899 17.72 -10.95 -39.11
CA MET A 899 17.57 -12.36 -38.70
C MET A 899 17.14 -13.27 -39.85
N LEU A 900 16.21 -12.83 -40.70
CA LEU A 900 15.78 -13.59 -41.89
C LEU A 900 16.90 -13.75 -42.92
N VAL A 901 17.70 -12.70 -43.13
CA VAL A 901 18.82 -12.73 -44.09
C VAL A 901 19.97 -13.57 -43.56
N GLU A 902 20.29 -13.49 -42.27
CA GLU A 902 21.29 -14.34 -41.62
C GLU A 902 20.90 -15.83 -41.66
N ALA A 903 19.64 -16.14 -41.36
CA ALA A 903 19.17 -17.52 -41.31
C ALA A 903 19.03 -18.18 -42.70
N LEU A 904 18.59 -17.44 -43.72
CA LEU A 904 18.19 -17.99 -45.03
C LEU A 904 19.10 -17.61 -46.20
N GLY A 905 20.01 -16.64 -46.00
CA GLY A 905 21.05 -16.25 -46.95
C GLY A 905 20.56 -15.67 -48.28
N ALA A 906 21.38 -15.81 -49.33
CA ALA A 906 21.16 -15.17 -50.63
C ALA A 906 19.86 -15.58 -51.37
N LYS A 907 19.25 -16.71 -51.00
CA LYS A 907 18.03 -17.22 -51.64
C LYS A 907 16.80 -16.37 -51.34
N ILE A 908 16.68 -15.82 -50.12
CA ILE A 908 15.55 -14.96 -49.75
C ILE A 908 15.73 -13.53 -50.27
N VAL A 909 16.98 -13.04 -50.31
CA VAL A 909 17.36 -11.68 -50.75
C VAL A 909 16.99 -11.44 -52.22
N ASN A 910 17.11 -12.45 -53.07
CA ASN A 910 16.77 -12.38 -54.50
C ASN A 910 15.45 -13.07 -54.85
N SER A 911 14.61 -13.37 -53.85
CA SER A 911 13.28 -13.96 -54.08
C SER A 911 12.40 -12.97 -54.84
N ARG A 912 11.59 -13.48 -55.79
CA ARG A 912 10.69 -12.67 -56.60
C ARG A 912 9.24 -12.95 -56.23
N ASP A 913 8.48 -11.91 -55.96
CA ASP A 913 7.04 -12.01 -55.72
C ASP A 913 6.23 -12.33 -57.00
N ALA A 914 4.90 -12.42 -56.89
CA ALA A 914 4.02 -12.67 -58.05
C ALA A 914 4.15 -11.62 -59.17
N LYS A 915 4.62 -10.41 -58.87
CA LYS A 915 4.87 -9.31 -59.81
C LYS A 915 6.32 -9.23 -60.27
N GLY A 916 7.16 -10.19 -59.88
CA GLY A 916 8.58 -10.24 -60.24
C GLY A 916 9.47 -9.29 -59.43
N ARG A 917 8.94 -8.67 -58.37
CA ARG A 917 9.65 -7.71 -57.51
C ARG A 917 10.46 -8.43 -56.45
N THR A 918 11.64 -7.90 -56.17
CA THR A 918 12.55 -8.38 -55.11
C THR A 918 12.34 -7.61 -53.80
N PRO A 919 12.84 -8.09 -52.66
CA PRO A 919 12.87 -7.34 -51.41
C PRO A 919 13.54 -5.97 -51.56
N LEU A 920 14.47 -5.81 -52.50
CA LEU A 920 15.10 -4.52 -52.81
C LEU A 920 14.10 -3.52 -53.42
N HIS A 921 13.15 -3.98 -54.24
CA HIS A 921 12.04 -3.13 -54.68
C HIS A 921 11.11 -2.74 -53.53
N ALA A 922 10.94 -3.63 -52.54
CA ALA A 922 10.15 -3.32 -51.35
C ALA A 922 10.85 -2.28 -50.46
N ALA A 923 12.18 -2.38 -50.28
CA ALA A 923 12.99 -1.36 -49.60
C ALA A 923 12.89 -0.02 -50.32
N ALA A 924 13.00 -0.04 -51.65
CA ALA A 924 12.86 1.11 -52.52
C ALA A 924 11.48 1.74 -52.48
N PHE A 925 10.44 0.97 -52.20
CA PHE A 925 9.08 1.49 -52.06
C PHE A 925 8.83 2.14 -50.68
N ALA A 926 9.51 1.69 -49.62
CA ALA A 926 9.27 2.10 -48.24
C ALA A 926 10.25 3.15 -47.68
N ASP A 927 11.24 3.59 -48.48
CA ASP A 927 12.40 4.41 -48.05
C ASP A 927 13.24 3.75 -46.94
N ASN A 928 13.35 2.42 -46.92
CA ASN A 928 14.11 1.71 -45.89
C ASN A 928 15.62 1.73 -46.20
N VAL A 929 16.31 2.79 -45.77
CA VAL A 929 17.77 2.94 -45.97
C VAL A 929 18.58 1.81 -45.32
N ARG A 930 18.19 1.35 -44.12
CA ARG A 930 18.92 0.30 -43.38
C ARG A 930 18.67 -1.07 -43.99
N GLY A 931 17.42 -1.39 -44.30
CA GLY A 931 17.05 -2.59 -45.05
C GLY A 931 17.75 -2.65 -46.41
N LEU A 932 17.87 -1.53 -47.12
CA LEU A 932 18.62 -1.46 -48.38
C LEU A 932 20.11 -1.77 -48.18
N GLN A 933 20.77 -1.14 -47.19
CA GLN A 933 22.18 -1.44 -46.89
C GLN A 933 22.40 -2.91 -46.51
N LEU A 934 21.45 -3.49 -45.77
CA LEU A 934 21.49 -4.89 -45.37
C LEU A 934 21.35 -5.83 -46.59
N LEU A 935 20.39 -5.56 -47.47
CA LEU A 935 20.20 -6.34 -48.69
C LEU A 935 21.40 -6.24 -49.63
N LEU A 936 21.99 -5.04 -49.79
CA LEU A 936 23.20 -4.84 -50.61
C LEU A 936 24.42 -5.57 -50.06
N ARG A 937 24.64 -5.55 -48.73
CA ARG A 937 25.71 -6.31 -48.07
C ARG A 937 25.63 -7.82 -48.36
N HIS A 938 24.43 -8.34 -48.59
CA HIS A 938 24.17 -9.75 -48.87
C HIS A 938 23.90 -10.04 -50.36
N GLN A 939 24.47 -9.24 -51.28
CA GLN A 939 24.46 -9.44 -52.73
C GLN A 939 23.05 -9.45 -53.37
N ALA A 940 22.20 -8.49 -52.99
CA ALA A 940 20.95 -8.23 -53.70
C ALA A 940 21.21 -7.72 -55.13
N GLN A 941 20.47 -8.24 -56.11
CA GLN A 941 20.56 -7.80 -57.50
C GLN A 941 19.96 -6.40 -57.69
N VAL A 942 20.80 -5.40 -57.96
CA VAL A 942 20.41 -4.00 -58.13
C VAL A 942 19.67 -3.78 -59.45
N ASP A 943 20.13 -4.42 -60.54
CA ASP A 943 19.51 -4.35 -61.88
C ASP A 943 18.31 -5.27 -62.09
N SER A 944 17.77 -5.85 -61.02
CA SER A 944 16.62 -6.74 -61.16
C SER A 944 15.38 -5.95 -61.61
N ALA A 945 14.83 -6.27 -62.78
CA ALA A 945 13.58 -5.65 -63.25
C ALA A 945 12.34 -6.46 -62.81
N ASP A 946 11.29 -5.76 -62.37
CA ASP A 946 9.96 -6.33 -62.15
C ASP A 946 9.26 -6.68 -63.48
N LYS A 947 8.06 -7.28 -63.44
CA LYS A 947 7.31 -7.64 -64.67
C LYS A 947 6.91 -6.42 -65.53
N MET A 948 6.98 -5.21 -64.98
CA MET A 948 6.74 -3.95 -65.70
C MET A 948 8.04 -3.33 -66.22
N GLY A 949 9.18 -4.00 -66.05
CA GLY A 949 10.49 -3.50 -66.46
C GLY A 949 11.09 -2.46 -65.53
N ARG A 950 10.54 -2.26 -64.34
CA ARG A 950 11.02 -1.25 -63.38
C ARG A 950 12.12 -1.85 -62.51
N THR A 951 13.21 -1.11 -62.33
CA THR A 951 14.27 -1.43 -61.37
C THR A 951 13.96 -0.82 -59.99
N PRO A 952 14.62 -1.25 -58.90
CA PRO A 952 14.48 -0.64 -57.58
C PRO A 952 14.76 0.87 -57.59
N LEU A 953 15.73 1.33 -58.39
CA LEU A 953 16.01 2.76 -58.57
C LEU A 953 14.82 3.50 -59.20
N MET A 954 14.16 2.90 -60.20
CA MET A 954 12.96 3.47 -60.81
C MET A 954 11.81 3.56 -59.80
N VAL A 955 11.58 2.52 -59.00
CA VAL A 955 10.56 2.53 -57.95
C VAL A 955 10.85 3.60 -56.89
N ALA A 956 12.11 3.76 -56.48
CA ALA A 956 12.49 4.79 -55.51
C ALA A 956 12.29 6.21 -56.04
N SER A 957 12.56 6.38 -57.33
CA SER A 957 12.39 7.65 -58.04
C SER A 957 10.91 7.98 -58.22
N GLU A 958 10.07 7.00 -58.59
CA GLU A 958 8.62 7.16 -58.71
C GLU A 958 7.96 7.67 -57.43
N ASN A 959 8.41 7.20 -56.26
CA ASN A 959 7.83 7.56 -54.96
C ASN A 959 8.47 8.79 -54.26
N GLY A 960 9.51 9.40 -54.84
CA GLY A 960 10.11 10.63 -54.33
C GLY A 960 10.98 10.48 -53.06
N HIS A 961 11.66 9.35 -52.89
CA HIS A 961 12.45 9.04 -51.68
C HIS A 961 13.80 9.78 -51.58
N THR A 962 14.37 9.86 -50.36
CA THR A 962 15.43 10.81 -49.99
C THR A 962 16.79 10.60 -50.68
N ALA A 963 17.58 11.68 -50.79
CA ALA A 963 18.88 11.74 -51.49
C ALA A 963 19.88 10.64 -51.08
N ARG A 964 19.84 10.18 -49.83
CA ARG A 964 20.76 9.16 -49.31
C ARG A 964 20.42 7.77 -49.82
N PHE A 965 19.14 7.50 -50.08
CA PHE A 965 18.67 6.24 -50.63
C PHE A 965 19.13 6.07 -52.08
N VAL A 966 18.92 7.12 -52.90
CA VAL A 966 19.33 7.17 -54.31
C VAL A 966 20.85 7.08 -54.47
N VAL A 967 21.62 7.82 -53.67
CA VAL A 967 23.11 7.76 -53.70
C VAL A 967 23.64 6.37 -53.36
N THR A 968 23.00 5.66 -52.42
CA THR A 968 23.45 4.31 -52.04
C THR A 968 23.17 3.27 -53.13
N LEU A 969 22.08 3.43 -53.89
CA LEU A 969 21.80 2.62 -55.08
C LEU A 969 22.76 2.94 -56.22
N CYS A 970 22.99 4.22 -56.53
CA CYS A 970 23.89 4.64 -57.60
C CYS A 970 25.36 4.23 -57.35
N GLN A 971 25.80 4.14 -56.09
CA GLN A 971 27.14 3.65 -55.75
C GLN A 971 27.30 2.13 -55.95
N GLY A 972 26.21 1.36 -55.94
CA GLY A 972 26.23 -0.08 -56.24
C GLY A 972 26.38 -0.38 -57.73
N ASP A 973 25.86 0.49 -58.61
CA ASP A 973 25.90 0.29 -60.07
C ASP A 973 27.26 0.70 -60.71
N LEU A 974 28.08 1.50 -60.03
CA LEU A 974 29.38 1.96 -60.55
C LEU A 974 30.52 0.93 -60.41
N GLU A 975 30.29 -0.21 -59.74
CA GLU A 975 31.30 -1.27 -59.58
C GLU A 975 31.25 -2.36 -60.68
N GLU A 976 30.24 -2.35 -61.57
CA GLU A 976 30.14 -3.30 -62.70
C GLU A 976 30.01 -2.60 -64.08
N GLU A 977 30.96 -1.76 -64.46
CA GLU A 977 31.27 -1.56 -65.89
C GLU A 977 32.31 -2.60 -66.32
N ASP A 978 31.87 -3.80 -66.73
CA ASP A 978 32.66 -4.60 -67.65
C ASP A 978 31.83 -5.61 -68.46
N SER A 979 31.88 -5.43 -69.77
CA SER A 979 31.79 -6.50 -70.79
C SER A 979 30.46 -7.23 -71.04
N SER A 980 29.58 -6.60 -71.81
CA SER A 980 29.02 -7.28 -73.00
C SER A 980 28.38 -6.26 -73.93
N GLY A 981 29.04 -6.03 -75.07
CA GLY A 981 28.46 -5.26 -76.16
C GLY A 981 27.34 -6.06 -76.81
N ASP A 982 26.10 -5.69 -76.51
CA ASP A 982 24.97 -5.87 -77.40
C ASP A 982 24.09 -4.63 -77.32
N GLY A 983 23.84 -4.06 -78.50
CA GLY A 983 23.16 -2.79 -78.66
C GLY A 983 21.69 -2.85 -78.26
N SER A 984 21.42 -2.41 -77.04
CA SER A 984 20.14 -1.85 -76.61
C SER A 984 20.43 -0.92 -75.44
N PRO A 985 20.25 0.41 -75.57
CA PRO A 985 20.35 1.31 -74.43
C PRO A 985 19.11 1.09 -73.56
N ALA A 986 19.14 0.06 -72.72
CA ALA A 986 18.08 -0.23 -71.75
C ALA A 986 18.28 0.55 -70.43
N LEU A 987 19.14 1.57 -70.43
CA LEU A 987 19.11 2.64 -69.44
C LEU A 987 18.03 3.65 -69.86
N ASN A 988 16.75 3.29 -69.67
CA ASN A 988 15.69 4.29 -69.64
C ASN A 988 16.00 5.22 -68.46
N VAL A 989 16.44 6.44 -68.75
CA VAL A 989 16.63 7.47 -67.74
C VAL A 989 15.33 7.67 -66.97
N PRO A 990 15.33 7.54 -65.63
CA PRO A 990 14.12 7.67 -64.83
C PRO A 990 13.80 9.16 -64.65
N VAL A 991 13.15 9.79 -65.64
CA VAL A 991 12.44 11.04 -65.37
C VAL A 991 11.01 10.69 -64.98
N CYS A 992 10.76 10.88 -63.68
CA CYS A 992 9.56 10.45 -62.98
C CYS A 992 8.28 11.02 -63.62
N PRO A 993 7.31 10.17 -63.96
CA PRO A 993 5.99 10.64 -64.42
C PRO A 993 5.19 11.36 -63.31
N GLN A 994 5.60 11.30 -62.03
CA GLN A 994 4.86 11.85 -60.88
C GLN A 994 5.41 13.17 -60.29
N GLY A 995 6.38 13.83 -60.93
CA GLY A 995 6.68 15.24 -60.60
C GLY A 995 7.65 15.50 -59.43
N HIS A 996 8.49 14.54 -59.03
CA HIS A 996 9.43 14.73 -57.90
C HIS A 996 10.73 15.44 -58.30
N GLU A 997 10.68 16.78 -58.27
CA GLU A 997 11.75 17.69 -58.73
C GLU A 997 13.14 17.43 -58.11
N LYS A 998 13.20 17.19 -56.79
CA LYS A 998 14.49 17.00 -56.07
C LYS A 998 15.20 15.69 -56.41
N CYS A 999 14.45 14.60 -56.61
CA CYS A 999 15.04 13.30 -56.94
C CYS A 999 15.59 13.31 -58.37
N ALA A 1000 14.84 13.91 -59.31
CA ALA A 1000 15.29 14.10 -60.68
C ALA A 1000 16.59 14.92 -60.78
N LEU A 1001 16.71 16.02 -60.01
CA LEU A 1001 17.94 16.82 -59.98
C LEU A 1001 19.15 16.09 -59.41
N LEU A 1002 18.96 15.16 -58.47
CA LEU A 1002 20.05 14.38 -57.89
C LEU A 1002 20.56 13.31 -58.86
N ILE A 1003 19.66 12.63 -59.55
CA ILE A 1003 20.02 11.66 -60.61
C ILE A 1003 20.74 12.38 -61.75
N LEU A 1004 20.29 13.58 -62.14
CA LEU A 1004 20.97 14.46 -63.11
C LEU A 1004 22.28 15.08 -62.59
N GLY A 1005 22.49 15.08 -61.27
CA GLY A 1005 23.75 15.50 -60.64
C GLY A 1005 24.86 14.48 -60.86
N GLU A 1006 24.53 13.20 -60.74
CA GLU A 1006 25.45 12.06 -60.86
C GLU A 1006 25.62 11.55 -62.30
N THR A 1007 24.68 11.85 -63.22
CA THR A 1007 24.74 11.43 -64.64
C THR A 1007 25.26 12.55 -65.56
N GLN A 1008 26.33 12.28 -66.31
CA GLN A 1008 26.93 13.21 -67.29
C GLN A 1008 26.82 12.74 -68.75
N ASP A 1009 26.25 11.56 -68.99
CA ASP A 1009 26.20 10.98 -70.33
C ASP A 1009 25.08 11.59 -71.19
N LEU A 1010 25.49 12.23 -72.29
CA LEU A 1010 24.61 12.87 -73.27
C LEU A 1010 23.68 11.85 -73.98
N GLY A 1011 24.10 10.59 -74.07
CA GLY A 1011 23.29 9.52 -74.65
C GLY A 1011 22.08 9.16 -73.78
N LEU A 1012 22.25 9.24 -72.46
CA LEU A 1012 21.19 9.00 -71.48
C LEU A 1012 20.24 10.19 -71.38
N ILE A 1013 20.77 11.42 -71.32
CA ILE A 1013 19.96 12.65 -71.26
C ILE A 1013 18.98 12.76 -72.44
N ASN A 1014 19.38 12.24 -73.61
CA ASN A 1014 18.58 12.25 -74.83
C ASN A 1014 17.92 10.90 -75.18
N ALA A 1015 17.96 9.92 -74.26
CA ALA A 1015 17.33 8.62 -74.49
C ALA A 1015 15.81 8.77 -74.59
N SER A 1016 15.21 8.16 -75.60
CA SER A 1016 13.76 8.15 -75.78
C SER A 1016 13.15 6.87 -75.21
N ASN A 1017 12.05 6.97 -74.47
CA ASN A 1017 11.32 5.79 -74.01
C ASN A 1017 10.61 5.06 -75.17
N SER A 1018 9.86 3.99 -74.88
CA SER A 1018 9.11 3.23 -75.89
C SER A 1018 8.03 4.02 -76.63
N ALA A 1019 7.68 5.22 -76.16
CA ALA A 1019 6.76 6.18 -76.79
C ALA A 1019 7.52 7.36 -77.44
N LEU A 1020 8.82 7.21 -77.69
CA LEU A 1020 9.74 8.21 -78.24
C LEU A 1020 9.87 9.51 -77.41
N GLN A 1021 9.35 9.53 -76.18
CA GLN A 1021 9.44 10.70 -75.30
C GLN A 1021 10.82 10.76 -74.63
N MET A 1022 11.51 11.87 -74.84
CA MET A 1022 12.72 12.21 -74.06
C MET A 1022 12.39 12.68 -72.64
N PRO A 1023 13.33 12.53 -71.69
CA PRO A 1023 13.32 13.16 -70.36
C PRO A 1023 12.82 14.60 -70.32
N LEU A 1024 13.21 15.41 -71.32
CA LEU A 1024 12.80 16.81 -71.45
C LEU A 1024 11.28 16.97 -71.64
N HIS A 1025 10.66 16.15 -72.50
CA HIS A 1025 9.22 16.20 -72.77
C HIS A 1025 8.41 15.83 -71.52
N ILE A 1026 8.85 14.80 -70.79
CA ILE A 1026 8.18 14.34 -69.57
C ILE A 1026 8.31 15.41 -68.46
N ALA A 1027 9.48 16.02 -68.30
CA ALA A 1027 9.69 17.10 -67.34
C ALA A 1027 8.87 18.35 -67.67
N ALA A 1028 8.78 18.73 -68.94
CA ALA A 1028 7.97 19.85 -69.41
C ALA A 1028 6.48 19.59 -69.21
N ARG A 1029 5.98 18.42 -69.61
CA ARG A 1029 4.57 18.01 -69.46
C ARG A 1029 4.10 17.98 -68.00
N ASN A 1030 5.00 17.64 -67.08
CA ASN A 1030 4.70 17.64 -65.63
C ASN A 1030 4.99 18.98 -64.92
N GLY A 1031 5.42 20.02 -65.64
CA GLY A 1031 5.64 21.36 -65.09
C GLY A 1031 6.88 21.52 -64.20
N LEU A 1032 7.92 20.69 -64.37
CA LEU A 1032 9.13 20.68 -63.52
C LEU A 1032 10.19 21.69 -63.99
N ALA A 1033 9.96 22.98 -63.73
CA ALA A 1033 10.78 24.07 -64.28
C ALA A 1033 12.29 23.95 -63.99
N SER A 1034 12.71 23.56 -62.77
CA SER A 1034 14.15 23.46 -62.47
C SER A 1034 14.81 22.23 -63.10
N VAL A 1035 14.07 21.13 -63.27
CA VAL A 1035 14.55 19.92 -63.97
C VAL A 1035 14.69 20.19 -65.46
N VAL A 1036 13.71 20.89 -66.06
CA VAL A 1036 13.80 21.37 -67.45
C VAL A 1036 15.02 22.26 -67.63
N GLN A 1037 15.25 23.21 -66.72
CA GLN A 1037 16.44 24.07 -66.77
C GLN A 1037 17.75 23.27 -66.64
N ALA A 1038 17.78 22.27 -65.75
CA ALA A 1038 18.95 21.41 -65.56
C ALA A 1038 19.24 20.52 -66.79
N LEU A 1039 18.21 19.95 -67.41
CA LEU A 1039 18.31 19.16 -68.64
C LEU A 1039 18.79 20.01 -69.82
N LEU A 1040 18.21 21.20 -70.01
CA LEU A 1040 18.64 22.15 -71.05
C LEU A 1040 20.09 22.61 -70.85
N SER A 1041 20.48 22.92 -69.61
CA SER A 1041 21.85 23.34 -69.29
C SER A 1041 22.90 22.26 -69.60
N ARG A 1042 22.49 21.00 -69.67
CA ARG A 1042 23.36 19.83 -69.91
C ARG A 1042 23.25 19.28 -71.34
N GLY A 1043 22.56 19.99 -72.25
CA GLY A 1043 22.55 19.65 -73.68
C GLY A 1043 21.40 18.74 -74.13
N ALA A 1044 20.27 18.72 -73.42
CA ALA A 1044 19.07 18.05 -73.89
C ALA A 1044 18.57 18.69 -75.21
N THR A 1045 18.31 17.88 -76.24
CA THR A 1045 17.85 18.38 -77.54
C THR A 1045 16.37 18.75 -77.53
N VAL A 1046 16.06 20.00 -77.89
CA VAL A 1046 14.68 20.55 -77.93
C VAL A 1046 13.92 20.19 -79.22
N LEU A 1047 14.62 19.63 -80.22
CA LEU A 1047 14.08 19.42 -81.58
C LEU A 1047 13.53 18.00 -81.83
N ALA A 1048 13.42 17.16 -80.80
CA ALA A 1048 12.88 15.82 -80.96
C ALA A 1048 11.35 15.86 -80.90
N VAL A 1049 10.69 15.17 -81.82
CA VAL A 1049 9.22 15.14 -81.91
C VAL A 1049 8.75 13.83 -81.26
N ASP A 1050 7.80 13.92 -80.34
CA ASP A 1050 7.14 12.74 -79.77
C ASP A 1050 6.09 12.15 -80.75
N GLU A 1051 5.51 10.99 -80.43
CA GLU A 1051 4.49 10.36 -81.29
C GLU A 1051 3.20 11.20 -81.45
N GLU A 1052 2.98 12.23 -80.61
CA GLU A 1052 1.81 13.13 -80.69
C GLU A 1052 2.05 14.38 -81.54
N GLY A 1053 3.28 14.61 -82.03
CA GLY A 1053 3.59 15.63 -83.04
C GLY A 1053 3.80 17.04 -82.50
N GLU A 1054 3.98 17.23 -81.19
CA GLU A 1054 4.24 18.55 -80.60
C GLU A 1054 5.75 18.80 -80.44
N GLY A 1055 6.31 19.60 -81.36
CA GLY A 1055 7.75 19.87 -81.45
C GLY A 1055 8.19 21.29 -81.02
N GLU A 1056 7.34 22.08 -80.35
CA GLU A 1056 7.70 23.42 -79.87
C GLU A 1056 7.30 23.58 -78.40
N CYS A 1057 8.28 23.48 -77.48
CA CYS A 1057 8.11 23.94 -76.10
C CYS A 1057 8.29 25.47 -76.07
N GLU A 1058 7.21 26.25 -75.98
CA GLU A 1058 7.26 27.68 -75.60
C GLU A 1058 7.48 27.88 -74.10
#